data_AF-U5W664-F1
#
_entry.id   AF-U5W664-F1
#
_cell.length_a   1.000
_cell.length_b   1.000
_cell.length_c   1.000
_cell.angle_alpha   90.00
_cell.angle_beta   90.00
_cell.angle_gamma   90.00
#
_symmetry.space_group_name_H-M   'P 1'
#
loop_
_entity.id
_entity.type
_entity.pdbx_description
1 polymer ?
#
loop_
_entity_poly.entity_id
_entity_poly.type
_entity_poly.pdbx_seq_one_letter_code
_entity_poly.pdbx_strand_id
1 'polypeptide(L)'
;MSTHRRPAPRAEPLPVKRRAVPERGRRRASPRPHRLLPVLLGVAVLGIGGVVGPSVVGGAWSPDDKGQDRERITYASLPDDDPGQGLVYDGLVPASADSLCAGIYELDEETCTHGPDPAPAGLKVSRDVPPVTAKVPEPEEPRREAAAVPPDAEIVRDQGGSSLSPGAPALIPDAAPGEADFIMGTHDVACEGDGRTGKRVQVLYLHEFGTPSRYTDFLGSMRTWSAGVDQIFDASAAETGGSRHVRFVTTPQCRVDVAEVQVPEAALESFTGNIDALQTLGYNRTDRKYLIFADSNVYCGIGTFVADNRPGLGNRNNGGPSYGRVDAGCWSSVVAALEVTQMFGALLQDSPNSTGSGSCTDDYDLLCAKDRSGTALRTVCPKKHENRLDCGHDDYFNTNPSPGSYLTKSWNVAQSEFLLRGDGGDDLPDAPNAPPAEPDATPRATPSTEAAEVPAPGPTGGNESDGGGDAVAPPGPDATEPAAPPTTGAPAADPTGEPTAPVPTQQAAAPAVQAVLEVREPTSTSVRLTWSAASPKATYEVEVDGVKIATTVATRARLIGLRPDAKYQVTIRSTATGYVAKGTAQSAPAARPAANAWFVLTNSLTGGAADLYAARTANGTPVTLGGVDGDSQQQWKLVPAGGTSFSLQSRATGKCVVPLDGNPVAGAPLVQGDCTRADSGRWSLFATDHGFSLRTTAGGLVAGVGSQRFGAARLLVLQQPDKARHQSWTAVPG
;
A
#
# COMPACT_ATOMS: atom_id res chain seq x y z
N MET A 1 36.28 -2.03 53.16
CA MET A 1 36.60 -0.69 53.72
C MET A 1 36.08 0.34 52.72
N SER A 2 34.82 0.77 52.73
CA SER A 2 33.87 1.03 53.82
C SER A 2 34.08 2.38 54.51
N THR A 3 33.32 3.39 54.07
CA THR A 3 32.64 4.35 54.96
C THR A 3 31.40 4.90 54.24
N HIS A 4 30.25 4.85 54.92
CA HIS A 4 29.00 5.45 54.43
C HIS A 4 28.88 6.92 54.85
N ARG A 5 28.06 7.69 54.14
CA ARG A 5 27.13 8.64 54.78
C ARG A 5 25.79 8.67 54.03
N ARG A 6 24.71 8.87 54.80
CA ARG A 6 23.30 8.97 54.36
C ARG A 6 22.71 10.31 54.89
N PRO A 7 21.47 10.71 54.53
CA PRO A 7 21.11 12.12 54.35
C PRO A 7 20.54 12.84 55.57
N ALA A 8 20.28 14.14 55.38
CA ALA A 8 19.51 15.03 56.26
C ALA A 8 18.33 15.66 55.44
N PRO A 9 17.38 16.40 56.03
CA PRO A 9 16.04 15.85 56.22
C PRO A 9 14.89 16.60 55.52
N ARG A 10 13.69 16.00 55.53
CA ARG A 10 12.43 16.68 55.19
C ARG A 10 12.11 17.81 56.18
N ALA A 11 11.43 18.84 55.68
CA ALA A 11 10.61 19.76 56.48
C ALA A 11 9.19 19.80 55.89
N GLU A 12 8.18 19.99 56.73
CA GLU A 12 6.76 19.99 56.37
C GLU A 12 6.22 21.41 56.10
N PRO A 13 5.13 21.54 55.33
CA PRO A 13 4.25 22.71 55.41
C PRO A 13 2.81 22.33 55.79
N LEU A 14 2.31 22.93 56.88
CA LEU A 14 0.90 22.98 57.29
C LEU A 14 0.55 24.44 57.67
N PRO A 15 -0.72 24.89 57.64
CA PRO A 15 -1.88 24.33 56.92
C PRO A 15 -2.69 25.38 56.10
N VAL A 16 -3.60 24.83 55.30
CA VAL A 16 -4.75 25.44 54.59
C VAL A 16 -5.23 26.84 55.04
N LYS A 17 -5.37 27.75 54.07
CA LYS A 17 -6.50 28.70 53.98
C LYS A 17 -7.11 28.68 52.57
N ARG A 18 -8.30 28.07 52.41
CA ARG A 18 -9.10 28.15 51.18
C ARG A 18 -9.74 29.54 51.05
N ARG A 19 -9.88 30.06 49.83
CA ARG A 19 -10.80 31.15 49.49
C ARG A 19 -11.66 30.76 48.27
N ALA A 20 -12.82 31.41 48.14
CA ALA A 20 -13.98 30.86 47.44
C ALA A 20 -13.86 30.83 45.90
N VAL A 21 -14.54 29.85 45.32
CA VAL A 21 -14.95 29.81 43.90
C VAL A 21 -16.28 30.58 43.76
N PRO A 22 -16.49 31.40 42.71
CA PRO A 22 -17.78 32.02 42.43
C PRO A 22 -18.69 31.08 41.61
N GLU A 23 -19.96 30.95 41.99
CA GLU A 23 -20.94 30.10 41.28
C GLU A 23 -21.75 30.82 40.19
N ARG A 24 -21.88 30.14 39.05
CA ARG A 24 -23.08 30.01 38.18
C ARG A 24 -24.07 31.18 38.08
N GLY A 25 -23.94 31.94 36.99
CA GLY A 25 -25.05 32.72 36.42
C GLY A 25 -25.96 31.89 35.49
N ARG A 26 -27.02 31.27 36.03
CA ARG A 26 -28.05 30.58 35.20
C ARG A 26 -28.96 31.61 34.50
N ARG A 27 -29.00 31.65 33.16
CA ARG A 27 -30.09 32.30 32.40
C ARG A 27 -31.28 31.35 32.27
N ARG A 28 -32.50 31.89 32.39
CA ARG A 28 -33.77 31.15 32.25
C ARG A 28 -34.26 31.19 30.80
N ALA A 29 -34.74 30.06 30.30
CA ALA A 29 -35.79 29.99 29.28
C ALA A 29 -37.03 29.34 29.92
N SER A 30 -38.23 29.64 29.42
CA SER A 30 -39.49 29.19 30.01
C SER A 30 -40.34 28.41 29.01
N PRO A 31 -40.80 27.20 29.33
CA PRO A 31 -42.02 26.66 28.76
C PRO A 31 -43.25 27.27 29.48
N ARG A 32 -44.38 27.40 28.78
CA ARG A 32 -45.71 27.60 29.39
C ARG A 32 -46.47 26.27 29.33
N PRO A 33 -47.13 25.83 30.41
CA PRO A 33 -47.97 24.64 30.37
C PRO A 33 -49.40 24.97 29.93
N HIS A 34 -50.03 24.05 29.20
CA HIS A 34 -51.48 23.93 29.17
C HIS A 34 -51.87 22.53 29.71
N ARG A 35 -52.94 22.50 30.50
CA ARG A 35 -53.50 21.31 31.17
C ARG A 35 -55.02 21.46 31.18
N LEU A 36 -55.74 20.34 31.10
CA LEU A 36 -57.16 20.05 31.42
C LEU A 36 -57.77 19.17 30.32
N LEU A 37 -58.56 18.11 30.57
CA LEU A 37 -58.54 17.08 31.65
C LEU A 37 -59.29 15.81 31.07
N PRO A 38 -59.83 14.78 31.80
CA PRO A 38 -59.79 13.39 31.31
C PRO A 38 -61.15 12.67 31.18
N VAL A 39 -61.14 11.44 30.65
CA VAL A 39 -62.16 10.40 30.91
C VAL A 39 -61.43 9.05 31.11
N LEU A 40 -62.00 8.13 31.90
CA LEU A 40 -61.40 6.84 32.28
C LEU A 40 -62.05 5.64 31.58
N LEU A 41 -61.27 4.58 31.33
CA LEU A 41 -61.38 3.21 31.89
C LEU A 41 -60.08 2.44 31.54
N GLY A 42 -59.55 1.52 32.36
CA GLY A 42 -59.99 0.12 32.49
C GLY A 42 -59.44 -0.71 31.31
N VAL A 43 -58.61 -1.76 31.45
CA VAL A 43 -58.45 -2.76 32.52
C VAL A 43 -56.96 -3.17 32.68
N ALA A 44 -56.57 -3.74 33.82
CA ALA A 44 -55.21 -4.26 34.06
C ALA A 44 -55.15 -5.80 33.95
N VAL A 45 -54.06 -6.33 33.38
CA VAL A 45 -53.62 -7.73 33.53
C VAL A 45 -52.11 -7.75 33.76
N LEU A 46 -51.66 -8.49 34.76
CA LEU A 46 -50.24 -8.79 34.97
C LEU A 46 -49.86 -10.01 34.11
N GLY A 47 -48.81 -9.88 33.29
CA GLY A 47 -48.26 -10.95 32.47
C GLY A 47 -46.73 -10.95 32.55
N ILE A 48 -46.15 -12.08 32.97
CA ILE A 48 -44.70 -12.29 33.03
C ILE A 48 -44.25 -12.83 31.66
N GLY A 49 -43.19 -12.28 31.08
CA GLY A 49 -42.59 -12.81 29.86
C GLY A 49 -41.75 -11.79 29.11
N GLY A 50 -40.48 -11.64 29.50
CA GLY A 50 -39.48 -11.03 28.63
C GLY A 50 -39.12 -12.03 27.54
N VAL A 51 -39.72 -11.90 26.36
CA VAL A 51 -39.37 -12.70 25.18
C VAL A 51 -38.34 -11.92 24.36
N VAL A 52 -37.09 -12.37 24.40
CA VAL A 52 -36.10 -11.98 23.39
C VAL A 52 -36.53 -12.64 22.07
N GLY A 53 -37.10 -11.84 21.16
CA GLY A 53 -37.43 -12.29 19.83
C GLY A 53 -36.17 -12.36 18.96
N PRO A 54 -35.98 -13.39 18.13
CA PRO A 54 -34.90 -13.39 17.15
C PRO A 54 -35.16 -12.29 16.11
N SER A 55 -34.13 -11.51 15.75
CA SER A 55 -34.18 -10.64 14.57
C SER A 55 -34.50 -11.51 13.35
N VAL A 56 -35.52 -11.13 12.58
CA VAL A 56 -36.07 -12.00 11.54
C VAL A 56 -35.09 -12.11 10.36
N VAL A 57 -34.62 -13.34 10.11
CA VAL A 57 -33.97 -13.70 8.84
C VAL A 57 -35.05 -13.77 7.76
N GLY A 58 -34.87 -13.02 6.67
CA GLY A 58 -35.76 -13.05 5.52
C GLY A 58 -35.21 -13.95 4.42
N GLY A 59 -35.80 -15.12 4.20
CA GLY A 59 -35.51 -15.95 3.04
C GLY A 59 -36.18 -15.42 1.78
N ALA A 60 -35.39 -14.90 0.83
CA ALA A 60 -35.85 -14.49 -0.49
C ALA A 60 -35.36 -15.49 -1.55
N TRP A 61 -36.25 -15.86 -2.47
CA TRP A 61 -36.04 -16.99 -3.39
C TRP A 61 -35.81 -16.50 -4.83
N SER A 62 -34.65 -16.83 -5.39
CA SER A 62 -34.35 -16.71 -6.82
C SER A 62 -33.43 -17.87 -7.25
N PRO A 63 -33.70 -18.58 -8.35
CA PRO A 63 -33.05 -19.87 -8.63
C PRO A 63 -31.72 -19.73 -9.40
N ASP A 64 -30.73 -20.52 -8.99
CA ASP A 64 -29.50 -20.79 -9.76
C ASP A 64 -29.64 -22.11 -10.56
N ASP A 65 -29.06 -22.17 -11.77
CA ASP A 65 -29.21 -23.23 -12.81
C ASP A 65 -28.87 -24.68 -12.40
N LYS A 66 -28.52 -24.93 -11.13
CA LYS A 66 -28.10 -26.25 -10.61
C LYS A 66 -28.96 -26.78 -9.44
N GLY A 67 -29.98 -26.05 -9.01
CA GLY A 67 -31.01 -26.57 -8.10
C GLY A 67 -30.50 -27.03 -6.73
N GLN A 68 -29.52 -26.31 -6.15
CA GLN A 68 -29.15 -26.44 -4.74
C GLN A 68 -29.64 -25.21 -3.97
N ASP A 69 -30.84 -25.32 -3.40
CA ASP A 69 -31.48 -24.25 -2.64
C ASP A 69 -30.74 -24.01 -1.30
N ARG A 70 -29.71 -23.15 -1.30
CA ARG A 70 -29.22 -22.49 -0.09
C ARG A 70 -30.05 -21.21 0.11
N GLU A 71 -30.87 -21.18 1.16
CA GLU A 71 -31.69 -20.01 1.51
C GLU A 71 -30.76 -18.81 1.78
N ARG A 72 -30.82 -17.78 0.91
CA ARG A 72 -30.00 -16.57 1.07
C ARG A 72 -30.48 -15.83 2.31
N ILE A 73 -29.66 -15.86 3.36
CA ILE A 73 -29.90 -15.13 4.60
C ILE A 73 -29.99 -13.64 4.25
N THR A 74 -31.03 -12.95 4.73
CA THR A 74 -31.05 -11.48 4.71
C THR A 74 -31.41 -10.95 6.09
N TYR A 75 -30.76 -9.86 6.48
CA TYR A 75 -30.99 -9.22 7.76
C TYR A 75 -32.01 -8.09 7.61
N ALA A 76 -33.22 -8.29 8.15
CA ALA A 76 -34.25 -7.25 8.17
C ALA A 76 -33.86 -6.01 9.01
N SER A 77 -32.81 -6.11 9.83
CA SER A 77 -32.20 -5.00 10.56
C SER A 77 -30.74 -5.30 10.93
N LEU A 78 -29.99 -4.23 11.25
CA LEU A 78 -28.78 -4.33 12.07
C LEU A 78 -29.09 -5.03 13.42
N PRO A 79 -28.08 -5.61 14.10
CA PRO A 79 -28.18 -6.06 15.49
C PRO A 79 -28.31 -4.90 16.49
N ASP A 80 -28.55 -5.24 17.75
CA ASP A 80 -28.19 -4.37 18.87
C ASP A 80 -26.65 -4.44 19.08
N ASP A 81 -26.00 -3.32 19.41
CA ASP A 81 -24.55 -3.29 19.64
C ASP A 81 -24.14 -3.98 20.95
N ASP A 82 -22.98 -4.64 20.96
CA ASP A 82 -22.21 -4.99 22.17
C ASP A 82 -20.77 -4.41 22.10
N PRO A 83 -20.58 -3.15 22.52
CA PRO A 83 -19.25 -2.54 22.64
C PRO A 83 -18.35 -3.23 23.69
N GLY A 84 -18.90 -4.10 24.54
CA GLY A 84 -18.14 -4.96 25.44
C GLY A 84 -17.45 -6.12 24.72
N GLN A 85 -17.90 -6.47 23.51
CA GLN A 85 -17.29 -7.46 22.61
C GLN A 85 -16.66 -6.84 21.36
N GLY A 86 -16.91 -5.56 21.06
CA GLY A 86 -16.47 -4.90 19.83
C GLY A 86 -17.50 -4.92 18.71
N LEU A 87 -18.71 -5.40 19.00
CA LEU A 87 -19.78 -5.58 18.05
C LEU A 87 -20.56 -4.27 17.91
N VAL A 88 -20.00 -3.32 17.15
CA VAL A 88 -20.63 -2.03 16.85
C VAL A 88 -20.98 -1.97 15.37
N TYR A 89 -22.27 -1.80 15.07
CA TYR A 89 -22.82 -1.89 13.71
C TYR A 89 -23.21 -0.51 13.14
N ASP A 90 -22.96 0.58 13.87
CA ASP A 90 -23.24 1.93 13.37
C ASP A 90 -22.46 2.25 12.07
N GLY A 91 -23.12 2.98 11.18
CA GLY A 91 -22.61 3.28 9.85
C GLY A 91 -22.59 2.11 8.84
N LEU A 92 -23.04 0.89 9.21
CA LEU A 92 -23.19 -0.24 8.28
C LEU A 92 -24.62 -0.34 7.71
N VAL A 93 -24.76 -0.95 6.53
CA VAL A 93 -26.07 -1.20 5.88
C VAL A 93 -26.30 -2.70 5.74
N PRO A 94 -27.43 -3.27 6.21
CA PRO A 94 -27.80 -4.66 5.91
C PRO A 94 -28.01 -4.85 4.40
N ALA A 95 -27.33 -5.82 3.80
CA ALA A 95 -27.44 -6.08 2.38
C ALA A 95 -28.83 -6.64 1.99
N SER A 96 -29.31 -6.25 0.81
CA SER A 96 -30.57 -6.76 0.26
C SER A 96 -30.41 -8.17 -0.35
N ALA A 97 -31.53 -8.85 -0.60
CA ALA A 97 -31.55 -10.19 -1.22
C ALA A 97 -30.89 -10.23 -2.62
N ASP A 98 -31.03 -9.14 -3.37
CA ASP A 98 -30.55 -8.97 -4.74
C ASP A 98 -29.13 -8.37 -4.80
N SER A 99 -28.55 -8.01 -3.65
CA SER A 99 -27.19 -7.48 -3.53
C SER A 99 -26.14 -8.58 -3.67
N LEU A 100 -24.96 -8.21 -4.17
CA LEU A 100 -23.75 -9.05 -4.10
C LEU A 100 -23.37 -9.39 -2.65
N CYS A 101 -23.71 -8.52 -1.70
CA CYS A 101 -23.41 -8.68 -0.28
C CYS A 101 -24.51 -9.42 0.51
N ALA A 102 -25.47 -10.06 -0.15
CA ALA A 102 -26.53 -10.82 0.52
C ALA A 102 -25.97 -11.79 1.59
N GLY A 103 -26.59 -11.82 2.77
CA GLY A 103 -26.11 -12.55 3.96
C GLY A 103 -25.29 -11.72 4.96
N ILE A 104 -24.79 -10.54 4.56
CA ILE A 104 -23.90 -9.69 5.38
C ILE A 104 -24.24 -8.19 5.24
N TYR A 105 -23.24 -7.31 5.27
CA TYR A 105 -23.39 -5.86 5.20
C TYR A 105 -22.73 -5.29 3.94
N GLU A 106 -23.35 -4.24 3.41
CA GLU A 106 -22.95 -3.52 2.20
C GLU A 106 -22.27 -2.19 2.59
N LEU A 107 -21.19 -1.83 1.88
CA LEU A 107 -20.49 -0.55 2.04
C LEU A 107 -20.63 0.31 0.78
N ASP A 108 -20.56 -0.32 -0.39
CA ASP A 108 -20.92 0.23 -1.70
C ASP A 108 -21.44 -0.92 -2.61
N GLU A 109 -21.80 -0.60 -3.87
CA GLU A 109 -22.38 -1.56 -4.82
C GLU A 109 -21.49 -2.77 -5.16
N GLU A 110 -20.18 -2.72 -4.89
CA GLU A 110 -19.24 -3.82 -5.10
C GLU A 110 -18.54 -4.31 -3.81
N THR A 111 -18.45 -3.48 -2.78
CA THR A 111 -17.70 -3.75 -1.53
C THR A 111 -18.62 -4.15 -0.36
N CYS A 112 -18.33 -5.33 0.21
CA CYS A 112 -19.03 -5.88 1.36
C CYS A 112 -18.17 -5.83 2.64
N THR A 113 -18.79 -6.05 3.80
CA THR A 113 -18.09 -6.45 5.03
C THR A 113 -18.85 -7.56 5.77
N HIS A 114 -18.12 -8.48 6.39
CA HIS A 114 -18.68 -9.46 7.33
C HIS A 114 -19.23 -8.79 8.60
N GLY A 115 -18.81 -7.55 8.90
CA GLY A 115 -19.16 -6.79 10.08
C GLY A 115 -18.10 -6.89 11.19
N PRO A 116 -18.38 -6.39 12.40
CA PRO A 116 -17.47 -6.44 13.52
C PRO A 116 -17.25 -7.86 14.07
N ASP A 117 -15.99 -8.20 14.36
CA ASP A 117 -15.63 -9.45 15.03
C ASP A 117 -15.71 -9.37 16.57
N PRO A 118 -16.12 -10.45 17.25
CA PRO A 118 -16.16 -10.51 18.71
C PRO A 118 -14.76 -10.69 19.33
N ALA A 119 -14.52 -10.00 20.44
CA ALA A 119 -13.25 -10.07 21.16
C ALA A 119 -12.84 -11.51 21.56
N PRO A 120 -11.70 -12.04 21.07
CA PRO A 120 -11.29 -13.41 21.34
C PRO A 120 -10.78 -13.58 22.78
N ALA A 121 -10.80 -14.83 23.25
CA ALA A 121 -10.58 -15.16 24.66
C ALA A 121 -9.25 -14.63 25.24
N GLY A 122 -9.35 -13.58 26.07
CA GLY A 122 -8.22 -12.95 26.77
C GLY A 122 -7.98 -11.49 26.37
N LEU A 123 -8.42 -11.10 25.17
CA LEU A 123 -8.48 -9.71 24.72
C LEU A 123 -9.80 -9.06 25.19
N LYS A 124 -9.84 -7.72 25.15
CA LYS A 124 -11.02 -6.91 25.49
C LYS A 124 -10.90 -5.57 24.80
N VAL A 125 -11.86 -5.22 23.95
CA VAL A 125 -11.90 -3.94 23.23
C VAL A 125 -11.75 -2.74 24.16
N SER A 126 -12.41 -2.75 25.32
CA SER A 126 -12.34 -1.71 26.35
C SER A 126 -11.06 -1.69 27.21
N ARG A 127 -10.00 -2.44 26.85
CA ARG A 127 -8.70 -2.41 27.54
C ARG A 127 -7.56 -2.76 26.60
N ASP A 128 -6.88 -1.71 26.14
CA ASP A 128 -5.65 -1.72 25.34
C ASP A 128 -4.69 -2.87 25.66
N VAL A 129 -4.10 -3.44 24.60
CA VAL A 129 -2.98 -4.36 24.75
C VAL A 129 -1.70 -3.60 25.17
N PRO A 130 -0.82 -4.19 25.99
CA PRO A 130 0.50 -3.62 26.22
C PRO A 130 1.37 -3.76 24.95
N PRO A 131 2.30 -2.82 24.69
CA PRO A 131 3.26 -3.00 23.60
C PRO A 131 4.16 -4.22 23.87
N VAL A 132 4.37 -5.04 22.84
CA VAL A 132 5.23 -6.24 22.90
C VAL A 132 6.71 -5.91 22.63
N THR A 133 7.02 -4.64 22.34
CA THR A 133 8.36 -4.10 22.10
C THR A 133 8.65 -2.91 23.01
N ALA A 134 9.92 -2.53 23.15
CA ALA A 134 10.26 -1.22 23.70
C ALA A 134 9.74 -0.08 22.81
N LYS A 135 9.31 1.03 23.43
CA LYS A 135 9.02 2.31 22.77
C LYS A 135 10.25 2.77 21.94
N VAL A 136 10.03 3.21 20.71
CA VAL A 136 11.09 3.86 19.91
C VAL A 136 11.25 5.33 20.31
N PRO A 137 12.42 5.96 20.16
CA PRO A 137 12.60 7.37 20.50
C PRO A 137 11.58 8.27 19.79
N GLU A 138 11.03 9.25 20.51
CA GLU A 138 10.22 10.30 19.90
C GLU A 138 11.05 11.08 18.87
N PRO A 139 10.43 11.59 17.79
CA PRO A 139 11.06 12.59 16.93
C PRO A 139 11.56 13.79 17.75
N GLU A 140 12.79 14.26 17.50
CA GLU A 140 13.18 15.59 17.95
C GLU A 140 12.35 16.64 17.20
N GLU A 141 11.79 17.60 17.93
CA GLU A 141 11.07 18.74 17.34
C GLU A 141 11.90 19.43 16.24
N PRO A 142 11.28 19.86 15.11
CA PRO A 142 11.98 20.56 14.05
C PRO A 142 12.69 21.80 14.61
N ARG A 143 14.00 21.90 14.38
CA ARG A 143 14.83 23.00 14.87
C ARG A 143 15.80 23.45 13.80
N ARG A 144 16.29 24.69 13.91
CA ARG A 144 17.24 25.22 12.93
C ARG A 144 18.55 24.42 12.97
N GLU A 145 18.88 23.76 11.87
CA GLU A 145 20.17 23.07 11.70
C GLU A 145 21.31 24.04 11.37
N ALA A 146 22.55 23.56 11.42
CA ALA A 146 23.68 24.30 10.89
C ALA A 146 23.50 24.51 9.38
N ALA A 147 23.85 25.68 8.85
CA ALA A 147 23.61 26.07 7.46
C ALA A 147 24.57 25.39 6.44
N ALA A 148 24.87 24.10 6.64
CA ALA A 148 25.64 23.26 5.73
C ALA A 148 24.70 22.36 4.92
N VAL A 149 24.98 22.22 3.63
CA VAL A 149 24.22 21.35 2.72
C VAL A 149 24.77 19.91 2.85
N PRO A 150 23.94 18.89 3.14
CA PRO A 150 24.40 17.50 3.20
C PRO A 150 24.80 17.01 1.80
N PRO A 151 25.85 16.19 1.65
CA PRO A 151 26.22 15.68 0.34
C PRO A 151 25.20 14.64 -0.16
N ASP A 152 24.89 14.63 -1.47
CA ASP A 152 23.98 13.66 -2.10
C ASP A 152 24.24 12.21 -1.65
N ALA A 153 25.52 11.83 -1.51
CA ALA A 153 25.95 10.48 -1.10
C ALA A 153 25.56 10.12 0.36
N GLU A 154 25.18 11.07 1.20
CA GLU A 154 24.59 10.80 2.52
C GLU A 154 23.12 10.42 2.39
N ILE A 155 22.33 11.24 1.67
CA ILE A 155 20.91 11.01 1.43
C ILE A 155 20.67 9.71 0.65
N VAL A 156 21.53 9.41 -0.33
CA VAL A 156 21.49 8.15 -1.10
C VAL A 156 21.67 6.91 -0.20
N ARG A 157 22.56 6.96 0.79
CA ARG A 157 22.82 5.82 1.69
C ARG A 157 21.61 5.49 2.58
N ASP A 158 20.76 6.47 2.89
CA ASP A 158 19.52 6.23 3.65
C ASP A 158 18.50 5.38 2.87
N GLN A 159 18.56 5.43 1.54
CA GLN A 159 17.76 4.58 0.65
C GLN A 159 18.46 3.24 0.33
N GLY A 160 19.50 2.86 1.08
CA GLY A 160 20.31 1.67 0.81
C GLY A 160 21.29 1.82 -0.37
N GLY A 161 21.37 3.00 -0.98
CA GLY A 161 22.10 3.22 -2.22
C GLY A 161 23.59 3.54 -2.06
N SER A 162 24.28 3.53 -3.21
CA SER A 162 25.68 3.91 -3.38
C SER A 162 25.83 5.07 -4.36
N SER A 163 26.71 6.01 -4.02
CA SER A 163 27.07 7.19 -4.82
C SER A 163 28.59 7.41 -4.72
N LEU A 164 29.39 6.50 -5.28
CA LEU A 164 30.85 6.49 -5.13
C LEU A 164 31.54 7.70 -5.78
N SER A 165 30.94 8.29 -6.81
CA SER A 165 31.51 9.40 -7.59
C SER A 165 30.66 10.67 -7.45
N PRO A 166 31.19 11.77 -6.89
CA PRO A 166 30.44 13.04 -6.76
C PRO A 166 29.94 13.57 -8.11
N GLY A 167 28.68 14.01 -8.15
CA GLY A 167 28.02 14.53 -9.36
C GLY A 167 27.57 13.47 -10.38
N ALA A 168 28.10 12.24 -10.32
CA ALA A 168 27.57 11.13 -11.11
C ALA A 168 26.21 10.66 -10.55
N PRO A 169 25.37 9.96 -11.35
CA PRO A 169 24.19 9.24 -10.86
C PRO A 169 24.52 8.26 -9.73
N ALA A 170 23.50 7.87 -8.96
CA ALA A 170 23.62 6.94 -7.85
C ALA A 170 22.80 5.67 -8.10
N LEU A 171 23.15 4.57 -7.45
CA LEU A 171 22.49 3.27 -7.62
C LEU A 171 21.88 2.82 -6.29
N ILE A 172 20.60 2.44 -6.31
CA ILE A 172 19.96 1.70 -5.22
C ILE A 172 19.74 0.27 -5.72
N PRO A 173 20.43 -0.75 -5.18
CA PRO A 173 20.11 -2.14 -5.48
C PRO A 173 18.76 -2.53 -4.90
N ASP A 174 18.03 -3.40 -5.58
CA ASP A 174 16.81 -4.00 -5.02
C ASP A 174 17.19 -4.96 -3.87
N ALA A 175 16.26 -5.22 -2.95
CA ALA A 175 16.56 -5.91 -1.70
C ALA A 175 17.03 -7.37 -1.89
N ALA A 176 16.52 -8.04 -2.93
CA ALA A 176 16.82 -9.44 -3.21
C ALA A 176 18.04 -9.58 -4.17
N PRO A 177 19.08 -10.35 -3.79
CA PRO A 177 20.27 -10.52 -4.60
C PRO A 177 20.11 -11.66 -5.63
N GLY A 178 20.59 -11.43 -6.86
CA GLY A 178 20.54 -12.43 -7.93
C GLY A 178 19.12 -12.74 -8.40
N GLU A 179 18.89 -14.01 -8.75
CA GLU A 179 17.64 -14.52 -9.31
C GLU A 179 16.58 -14.85 -8.24
N ALA A 180 16.77 -14.42 -7.00
CA ALA A 180 15.75 -14.53 -5.96
C ALA A 180 14.72 -13.40 -6.10
N ASP A 181 13.43 -13.73 -6.13
CA ASP A 181 12.35 -12.75 -6.28
C ASP A 181 12.18 -11.87 -5.05
N PHE A 182 12.32 -12.48 -3.87
CA PHE A 182 12.30 -11.83 -2.57
C PHE A 182 13.40 -12.36 -1.64
N ILE A 183 13.62 -11.66 -0.53
CA ILE A 183 14.37 -12.17 0.62
C ILE A 183 13.54 -12.10 1.90
N MET A 184 13.79 -13.00 2.84
CA MET A 184 13.32 -12.83 4.22
C MET A 184 14.21 -11.82 4.95
N GLY A 185 13.58 -10.79 5.49
CA GLY A 185 14.24 -9.76 6.29
C GLY A 185 14.70 -10.25 7.65
N THR A 186 15.50 -9.43 8.33
CA THR A 186 15.94 -9.66 9.72
C THR A 186 14.82 -9.52 10.77
N HIS A 187 13.57 -9.44 10.31
CA HIS A 187 12.35 -9.22 11.09
C HIS A 187 11.20 -10.10 10.53
N ASP A 188 11.56 -11.24 9.93
CA ASP A 188 10.67 -12.32 9.52
C ASP A 188 9.48 -11.88 8.64
N VAL A 189 9.78 -11.08 7.61
CA VAL A 189 8.86 -10.71 6.52
C VAL A 189 9.59 -10.75 5.18
N ALA A 190 8.86 -11.07 4.12
CA ALA A 190 9.39 -11.05 2.75
C ALA A 190 9.53 -9.63 2.18
N CYS A 191 10.61 -9.39 1.43
CA CYS A 191 10.89 -8.13 0.75
C CYS A 191 11.21 -8.38 -0.72
N GLU A 192 10.36 -7.87 -1.61
CA GLU A 192 10.43 -8.04 -3.08
C GLU A 192 10.61 -6.67 -3.76
N GLY A 193 11.56 -6.63 -4.71
CA GLY A 193 11.89 -5.44 -5.50
C GLY A 193 12.40 -4.27 -4.66
N ASP A 194 11.74 -3.11 -4.82
CA ASP A 194 11.98 -1.88 -4.06
C ASP A 194 11.13 -1.76 -2.78
N GLY A 195 10.31 -2.77 -2.48
CA GLY A 195 9.44 -2.80 -1.31
C GLY A 195 8.19 -1.92 -1.37
N ARG A 196 7.90 -1.22 -2.48
CA ARG A 196 6.76 -0.28 -2.58
C ARG A 196 5.95 -0.39 -3.87
N THR A 197 6.57 -0.78 -4.98
CA THR A 197 5.91 -0.89 -6.30
C THR A 197 5.05 -2.15 -6.39
N GLY A 198 3.94 -2.09 -7.14
CA GLY A 198 3.03 -3.22 -7.36
C GLY A 198 2.03 -3.45 -6.21
N LYS A 199 1.27 -4.55 -6.29
CA LYS A 199 0.26 -4.94 -5.29
C LYS A 199 0.95 -5.16 -3.94
N ARG A 200 0.49 -4.45 -2.89
CA ARG A 200 1.07 -4.50 -1.54
C ARG A 200 0.03 -4.34 -0.43
N VAL A 201 0.25 -5.03 0.70
CA VAL A 201 -0.42 -4.70 1.97
C VAL A 201 0.31 -3.54 2.62
N GLN A 202 -0.36 -2.40 2.81
CA GLN A 202 0.19 -1.20 3.44
C GLN A 202 -0.31 -1.09 4.87
N VAL A 203 0.59 -1.04 5.83
CA VAL A 203 0.23 -0.96 7.25
C VAL A 203 0.11 0.49 7.68
N LEU A 204 -1.02 0.84 8.28
CA LEU A 204 -1.32 2.18 8.78
C LEU A 204 -1.51 2.13 10.31
N TYR A 205 -1.05 3.18 10.98
CA TYR A 205 -1.44 3.51 12.35
C TYR A 205 -2.27 4.79 12.32
N LEU A 206 -3.53 4.71 12.75
CA LEU A 206 -4.48 5.81 12.69
C LEU A 206 -4.73 6.39 14.07
N HIS A 207 -4.68 7.71 14.20
CA HIS A 207 -5.12 8.43 15.39
C HIS A 207 -5.91 9.69 15.01
N GLU A 208 -6.83 10.13 15.86
CA GLU A 208 -7.68 11.29 15.56
C GLU A 208 -6.98 12.65 15.74
N PHE A 209 -7.68 13.71 15.37
CA PHE A 209 -7.36 15.07 15.75
C PHE A 209 -7.51 15.29 17.26
N GLY A 210 -6.65 16.12 17.85
CA GLY A 210 -6.70 16.45 19.28
C GLY A 210 -6.17 15.37 20.24
N THR A 211 -6.01 14.11 19.80
CA THR A 211 -5.42 13.04 20.61
C THR A 211 -3.88 13.05 20.57
N PRO A 212 -3.19 12.68 21.66
CA PRO A 212 -1.75 12.38 21.61
C PRO A 212 -1.52 11.06 20.88
N SER A 213 -0.66 11.08 19.86
CA SER A 213 -0.25 9.85 19.16
C SER A 213 0.55 8.91 20.07
N ARG A 214 0.26 7.61 19.96
CA ARG A 214 0.99 6.49 20.57
C ARG A 214 1.88 5.75 19.57
N TYR A 215 2.06 6.31 18.37
CA TYR A 215 2.80 5.69 17.27
C TYR A 215 4.17 5.15 17.69
N THR A 216 4.93 5.92 18.48
CA THR A 216 6.28 5.53 18.92
C THR A 216 6.29 4.50 20.05
N ASP A 217 5.21 4.38 20.84
CA ASP A 217 5.04 3.30 21.81
C ASP A 217 4.82 1.95 21.11
N PHE A 218 4.09 1.96 19.98
CA PHE A 218 3.64 0.74 19.30
C PHE A 218 4.32 0.42 17.96
N LEU A 219 5.16 1.28 17.37
CA LEU A 219 5.79 1.04 16.06
C LEU A 219 6.57 -0.29 15.98
N GLY A 220 7.29 -0.64 17.04
CA GLY A 220 7.94 -1.96 17.11
C GLY A 220 6.92 -3.10 17.16
N SER A 221 5.83 -2.90 17.91
CA SER A 221 4.78 -3.90 18.14
C SER A 221 3.93 -4.14 16.90
N MET A 222 3.53 -3.10 16.17
CA MET A 222 2.83 -3.22 14.89
C MET A 222 3.66 -3.93 13.82
N ARG A 223 4.98 -3.71 13.81
CA ARG A 223 5.92 -4.48 12.98
C ARG A 223 6.01 -5.95 13.38
N THR A 224 6.13 -6.24 14.69
CA THR A 224 6.08 -7.62 15.21
C THR A 224 4.75 -8.30 14.91
N TRP A 225 3.63 -7.59 15.04
CA TRP A 225 2.31 -8.15 14.76
C TRP A 225 2.14 -8.48 13.28
N SER A 226 2.56 -7.57 12.38
CA SER A 226 2.56 -7.78 10.93
C SER A 226 3.48 -8.93 10.50
N ALA A 227 4.66 -9.08 11.11
CA ALA A 227 5.52 -10.25 10.88
C ALA A 227 4.86 -11.56 11.35
N GLY A 228 4.10 -11.53 12.44
CA GLY A 228 3.28 -12.67 12.84
C GLY A 228 2.12 -12.98 11.89
N VAL A 229 1.60 -11.99 11.11
CA VAL A 229 0.65 -12.26 10.03
C VAL A 229 1.33 -13.02 8.89
N ASP A 230 2.53 -12.58 8.47
CA ASP A 230 3.36 -13.28 7.47
C ASP A 230 3.59 -14.75 7.85
N GLN A 231 3.97 -14.98 9.12
CA GLN A 231 4.17 -16.32 9.67
C GLN A 231 2.90 -17.17 9.74
N ILE A 232 1.71 -16.58 9.90
CA ILE A 232 0.43 -17.31 9.86
C ILE A 232 0.12 -17.77 8.43
N PHE A 233 0.32 -16.91 7.43
CA PHE A 233 0.13 -17.28 6.02
C PHE A 233 1.12 -18.37 5.59
N ASP A 234 2.41 -18.23 5.90
CA ASP A 234 3.43 -19.20 5.46
C ASP A 234 3.31 -20.54 6.21
N ALA A 235 3.04 -20.52 7.51
CA ALA A 235 2.83 -21.75 8.27
C ALA A 235 1.53 -22.48 7.91
N SER A 236 0.54 -21.79 7.34
CA SER A 236 -0.67 -22.42 6.78
C SER A 236 -0.43 -22.95 5.37
N ALA A 237 0.37 -22.25 4.56
CA ALA A 237 0.83 -22.73 3.26
C ALA A 237 1.64 -24.03 3.40
N ALA A 238 2.50 -24.11 4.42
CA ALA A 238 3.30 -25.29 4.71
C ALA A 238 2.47 -26.53 5.07
N GLU A 239 1.27 -26.38 5.64
CA GLU A 239 0.36 -27.50 5.93
C GLU A 239 -0.24 -28.11 4.64
N THR A 240 -0.25 -27.36 3.52
CA THR A 240 -0.60 -27.86 2.17
C THR A 240 0.61 -28.06 1.23
N GLY A 241 1.83 -27.90 1.75
CA GLY A 241 3.09 -28.18 1.03
C GLY A 241 3.69 -27.01 0.23
N GLY A 242 3.13 -25.80 0.36
CA GLY A 242 3.65 -24.59 -0.27
C GLY A 242 4.30 -23.60 0.72
N SER A 243 4.56 -22.39 0.25
CA SER A 243 5.00 -21.24 1.03
C SER A 243 4.31 -19.98 0.53
N ARG A 244 3.91 -19.09 1.44
CA ARG A 244 3.16 -17.85 1.14
C ARG A 244 3.49 -16.75 2.15
N HIS A 245 4.18 -15.70 1.70
CA HIS A 245 4.49 -14.53 2.51
C HIS A 245 3.60 -13.35 2.11
N VAL A 246 3.22 -12.49 3.06
CA VAL A 246 2.38 -11.31 2.80
C VAL A 246 3.23 -10.22 2.20
N ARG A 247 2.81 -9.72 1.03
CA ARG A 247 3.55 -8.78 0.18
C ARG A 247 3.44 -7.35 0.77
N PHE A 248 4.06 -7.11 1.92
CA PHE A 248 3.97 -5.84 2.65
C PHE A 248 4.70 -4.68 1.93
N VAL A 249 4.21 -3.45 2.11
CA VAL A 249 5.02 -2.24 1.90
C VAL A 249 6.15 -2.24 2.94
N THR A 250 7.39 -2.03 2.48
CA THR A 250 8.59 -2.15 3.33
C THR A 250 9.53 -0.95 3.20
N THR A 251 10.40 -0.79 4.20
CA THR A 251 11.52 0.17 4.18
C THR A 251 12.75 -0.42 3.47
N PRO A 252 13.71 0.40 3.01
CA PRO A 252 14.96 -0.08 2.40
C PRO A 252 15.86 -0.93 3.30
N GLN A 253 15.48 -1.14 4.57
CA GLN A 253 16.16 -2.03 5.52
C GLN A 253 15.44 -3.38 5.69
N CYS A 254 14.51 -3.70 4.78
CA CYS A 254 13.67 -4.89 4.77
C CYS A 254 12.94 -5.10 6.12
N ARG A 255 11.98 -4.18 6.36
CA ARG A 255 11.08 -4.10 7.52
C ARG A 255 9.74 -3.62 7.02
N VAL A 256 8.63 -4.09 7.60
CA VAL A 256 7.29 -3.52 7.33
C VAL A 256 7.32 -2.01 7.55
N ASP A 257 6.83 -1.26 6.58
CA ASP A 257 6.64 0.19 6.70
C ASP A 257 5.26 0.43 7.33
N VAL A 258 5.20 1.30 8.33
CA VAL A 258 3.97 1.65 9.04
C VAL A 258 3.80 3.15 8.89
N ALA A 259 2.77 3.58 8.17
CA ALA A 259 2.47 5.00 8.03
C ALA A 259 1.63 5.46 9.22
N GLU A 260 2.11 6.48 9.94
CA GLU A 260 1.27 7.22 10.89
C GLU A 260 0.33 8.14 10.09
N VAL A 261 -0.96 8.15 10.42
CA VAL A 261 -1.98 8.96 9.75
C VAL A 261 -2.86 9.64 10.79
N GLN A 262 -2.93 10.96 10.77
CA GLN A 262 -3.92 11.70 11.55
C GLN A 262 -5.23 11.85 10.75
N VAL A 263 -6.31 11.29 11.28
CA VAL A 263 -7.67 11.41 10.74
C VAL A 263 -8.49 12.48 11.51
N PRO A 264 -9.66 12.92 11.01
CA PRO A 264 -10.54 13.83 11.75
C PRO A 264 -11.00 13.30 13.12
N GLU A 265 -11.54 14.19 13.95
CA GLU A 265 -12.29 13.83 15.17
C GLU A 265 -13.54 13.00 14.78
N ALA A 266 -13.84 11.96 15.56
CA ALA A 266 -14.88 10.95 15.32
C ALA A 266 -14.71 10.04 14.08
N ALA A 267 -13.63 10.18 13.31
CA ALA A 267 -13.36 9.30 12.16
C ALA A 267 -13.06 7.83 12.54
N LEU A 268 -12.83 7.54 13.83
CA LEU A 268 -12.67 6.18 14.34
C LEU A 268 -13.93 5.66 15.07
N GLU A 269 -15.02 6.43 15.18
CA GLU A 269 -16.28 5.97 15.82
C GLU A 269 -17.00 4.87 15.02
N SER A 270 -16.82 4.82 13.69
CA SER A 270 -17.36 3.76 12.81
C SER A 270 -16.35 3.27 11.77
N PHE A 271 -16.66 2.18 11.07
CA PHE A 271 -15.82 1.67 9.98
C PHE A 271 -15.97 2.46 8.68
N THR A 272 -17.18 2.90 8.33
CA THR A 272 -17.41 3.77 7.17
C THR A 272 -16.77 5.15 7.34
N GLY A 273 -16.86 5.76 8.52
CA GLY A 273 -16.16 7.03 8.82
C GLY A 273 -14.63 6.94 8.72
N ASN A 274 -14.07 5.77 9.03
CA ASN A 274 -12.64 5.49 8.88
C ASN A 274 -12.24 5.41 7.39
N ILE A 275 -13.02 4.67 6.61
CA ILE A 275 -12.82 4.53 5.16
C ILE A 275 -12.98 5.89 4.46
N ASP A 276 -14.03 6.66 4.76
CA ASP A 276 -14.26 8.00 4.21
C ASP A 276 -13.08 8.95 4.49
N ALA A 277 -12.54 8.93 5.71
CA ALA A 277 -11.37 9.73 6.08
C ALA A 277 -10.10 9.29 5.30
N LEU A 278 -9.88 7.99 5.15
CA LEU A 278 -8.76 7.45 4.38
C LEU A 278 -8.87 7.74 2.89
N GLN A 279 -10.05 7.56 2.29
CA GLN A 279 -10.31 7.90 0.89
C GLN A 279 -10.18 9.41 0.63
N THR A 280 -10.65 10.25 1.55
CA THR A 280 -10.47 11.72 1.51
C THR A 280 -8.99 12.11 1.54
N LEU A 281 -8.19 11.39 2.33
CA LEU A 281 -6.73 11.54 2.34
C LEU A 281 -6.04 10.90 1.13
N GLY A 282 -6.72 10.10 0.31
CA GLY A 282 -6.17 9.51 -0.92
C GLY A 282 -5.71 8.06 -0.81
N TYR A 283 -5.88 7.41 0.35
CA TYR A 283 -5.59 5.99 0.57
C TYR A 283 -6.64 5.09 -0.12
N ASN A 284 -6.74 5.18 -1.45
CA ASN A 284 -7.78 4.53 -2.27
C ASN A 284 -7.20 3.76 -3.48
N ARG A 285 -5.91 3.41 -3.41
CA ARG A 285 -5.19 2.78 -4.54
C ARG A 285 -5.64 1.34 -4.80
N THR A 286 -5.79 0.99 -6.08
CA THR A 286 -6.21 -0.36 -6.49
C THR A 286 -5.12 -1.43 -6.38
N ASP A 287 -3.86 -1.02 -6.18
CA ASP A 287 -2.73 -1.91 -5.84
C ASP A 287 -2.46 -1.97 -4.32
N ARG A 288 -3.45 -1.61 -3.48
CA ARG A 288 -3.33 -1.57 -2.03
C ARG A 288 -4.45 -2.30 -1.29
N LYS A 289 -4.05 -2.91 -0.17
CA LYS A 289 -4.93 -3.35 0.92
C LYS A 289 -4.35 -2.77 2.22
N TYR A 290 -5.18 -2.08 2.99
CA TYR A 290 -4.76 -1.25 4.11
C TYR A 290 -5.05 -1.96 5.44
N LEU A 291 -4.00 -2.50 6.07
CA LEU A 291 -4.08 -3.07 7.42
C LEU A 291 -3.94 -1.93 8.42
N ILE A 292 -5.01 -1.65 9.17
CA ILE A 292 -5.16 -0.48 10.01
C ILE A 292 -5.07 -0.88 11.47
N PHE A 293 -4.03 -0.42 12.17
CA PHE A 293 -3.95 -0.40 13.62
C PHE A 293 -4.53 0.94 14.11
N ALA A 294 -5.84 0.96 14.38
CA ALA A 294 -6.54 2.17 14.80
C ALA A 294 -6.43 2.40 16.31
N ASP A 295 -6.06 3.62 16.71
CA ASP A 295 -5.96 4.06 18.11
C ASP A 295 -7.36 4.40 18.66
N SER A 296 -8.15 3.34 18.84
CA SER A 296 -9.56 3.38 19.22
C SER A 296 -9.95 2.10 19.99
N ASN A 297 -11.14 2.11 20.58
CA ASN A 297 -11.71 1.01 21.37
C ASN A 297 -13.19 0.76 20.98
N VAL A 298 -13.48 0.72 19.68
CA VAL A 298 -14.81 0.45 19.11
C VAL A 298 -14.92 -1.01 18.66
N TYR A 299 -13.95 -1.47 17.86
CA TYR A 299 -13.96 -2.80 17.24
C TYR A 299 -13.05 -3.78 17.97
N CYS A 300 -13.13 -5.08 17.61
CA CYS A 300 -11.98 -5.97 17.76
C CYS A 300 -11.27 -6.12 16.41
N GLY A 301 -12.01 -6.61 15.42
CA GLY A 301 -11.69 -6.70 14.00
C GLY A 301 -12.87 -6.24 13.15
N ILE A 302 -12.63 -5.83 11.90
CA ILE A 302 -13.64 -5.59 10.84
C ILE A 302 -12.94 -5.33 9.49
N GLY A 303 -13.30 -6.10 8.46
CA GLY A 303 -12.66 -6.06 7.14
C GLY A 303 -13.63 -5.90 5.97
N THR A 304 -13.17 -5.23 4.91
CA THR A 304 -13.84 -5.17 3.60
C THR A 304 -13.46 -6.37 2.74
N PHE A 305 -14.39 -6.92 1.97
CA PHE A 305 -14.08 -7.85 0.88
C PHE A 305 -15.04 -7.66 -0.30
N VAL A 306 -14.74 -8.29 -1.45
CA VAL A 306 -15.61 -8.27 -2.63
C VAL A 306 -16.25 -9.63 -2.82
N ALA A 307 -17.57 -9.69 -2.91
CA ALA A 307 -18.31 -10.91 -3.23
C ALA A 307 -18.08 -11.31 -4.71
N ASP A 308 -17.00 -12.04 -4.95
CA ASP A 308 -16.56 -12.53 -6.25
C ASP A 308 -15.93 -13.91 -6.06
N ASN A 309 -16.61 -14.95 -6.50
CA ASN A 309 -16.15 -16.34 -6.36
C ASN A 309 -15.37 -16.84 -7.59
N ARG A 310 -15.12 -16.01 -8.61
CA ARG A 310 -14.46 -16.46 -9.85
C ARG A 310 -13.01 -16.90 -9.59
N PRO A 311 -12.54 -18.04 -10.12
CA PRO A 311 -11.18 -18.51 -9.91
C PRO A 311 -10.14 -17.70 -10.71
N GLY A 312 -8.89 -17.71 -10.26
CA GLY A 312 -7.75 -17.11 -10.98
C GLY A 312 -7.62 -15.59 -10.82
N LEU A 313 -6.57 -15.03 -11.45
CA LEU A 313 -6.09 -13.65 -11.23
C LEU A 313 -7.11 -12.54 -11.55
N GLY A 314 -8.14 -12.82 -12.36
CA GLY A 314 -9.19 -11.86 -12.72
C GLY A 314 -10.23 -11.59 -11.61
N ASN A 315 -10.11 -12.24 -10.45
CA ASN A 315 -10.98 -12.01 -9.29
C ASN A 315 -10.79 -10.59 -8.71
N ARG A 316 -11.87 -9.89 -8.36
CA ARG A 316 -11.81 -8.53 -7.79
C ARG A 316 -11.08 -8.45 -6.45
N ASN A 317 -11.05 -9.52 -5.64
CA ASN A 317 -10.29 -9.56 -4.39
C ASN A 317 -8.77 -9.53 -4.62
N ASN A 318 -8.30 -9.88 -5.83
CA ASN A 318 -6.92 -9.70 -6.27
C ASN A 318 -6.59 -8.25 -6.67
N GLY A 319 -7.52 -7.32 -6.48
CA GLY A 319 -7.32 -5.86 -6.54
C GLY A 319 -7.59 -5.18 -5.21
N GLY A 320 -7.95 -3.90 -5.26
CA GLY A 320 -8.31 -3.06 -4.13
C GLY A 320 -8.94 -1.73 -4.61
N PRO A 321 -9.06 -0.70 -3.75
CA PRO A 321 -8.61 -0.68 -2.36
C PRO A 321 -9.37 -1.70 -1.49
N SER A 322 -8.80 -2.04 -0.34
CA SER A 322 -9.48 -2.82 0.71
C SER A 322 -8.95 -2.36 2.06
N TYR A 323 -9.77 -2.44 3.10
CA TYR A 323 -9.45 -1.94 4.44
C TYR A 323 -9.76 -3.03 5.47
N GLY A 324 -8.89 -3.20 6.45
CA GLY A 324 -9.04 -4.16 7.54
C GLY A 324 -8.55 -3.55 8.84
N ARG A 325 -9.43 -3.38 9.81
CA ARG A 325 -9.22 -2.52 10.98
C ARG A 325 -9.17 -3.34 12.26
N VAL A 326 -8.08 -3.16 13.02
CA VAL A 326 -7.89 -3.70 14.36
C VAL A 326 -7.73 -2.54 15.35
N ASP A 327 -8.51 -2.55 16.41
CA ASP A 327 -8.52 -1.51 17.45
C ASP A 327 -7.63 -1.88 18.65
N ALA A 328 -7.27 -0.88 19.47
CA ALA A 328 -6.20 -0.98 20.47
C ALA A 328 -6.39 -2.05 21.56
N GLY A 329 -7.64 -2.41 21.87
CA GLY A 329 -7.98 -3.52 22.77
C GLY A 329 -7.79 -4.93 22.17
N CYS A 330 -7.54 -5.03 20.87
CA CYS A 330 -7.40 -6.29 20.12
C CYS A 330 -6.12 -6.43 19.26
N TRP A 331 -5.29 -5.39 19.13
CA TRP A 331 -4.04 -5.43 18.35
C TRP A 331 -3.19 -6.67 18.63
N SER A 332 -3.09 -7.54 17.62
CA SER A 332 -2.37 -8.81 17.68
C SER A 332 -2.15 -9.36 16.26
N SER A 333 -1.21 -10.29 16.09
CA SER A 333 -1.01 -10.98 14.81
C SER A 333 -2.21 -11.82 14.37
N VAL A 334 -2.98 -12.36 15.32
CA VAL A 334 -4.10 -13.26 15.02
C VAL A 334 -5.27 -12.45 14.44
N VAL A 335 -5.70 -11.38 15.12
CA VAL A 335 -6.77 -10.52 14.60
C VAL A 335 -6.31 -9.78 13.33
N ALA A 336 -5.06 -9.30 13.27
CA ALA A 336 -4.53 -8.71 12.03
C ALA A 336 -4.45 -9.72 10.86
N ALA A 337 -4.26 -11.02 11.13
CA ALA A 337 -4.31 -12.05 10.09
C ALA A 337 -5.75 -12.36 9.66
N LEU A 338 -6.71 -12.33 10.58
CA LEU A 338 -8.15 -12.42 10.29
C LEU A 338 -8.53 -11.32 9.28
N GLU A 339 -8.23 -10.04 9.59
CA GLU A 339 -8.53 -8.91 8.69
C GLU A 339 -7.85 -9.02 7.32
N VAL A 340 -6.57 -9.41 7.28
CA VAL A 340 -5.83 -9.56 6.01
C VAL A 340 -6.40 -10.71 5.18
N THR A 341 -6.85 -11.78 5.83
CA THR A 341 -7.46 -12.93 5.17
C THR A 341 -8.85 -12.58 4.61
N GLN A 342 -9.70 -11.89 5.39
CA GLN A 342 -10.98 -11.33 4.93
C GLN A 342 -10.75 -10.36 3.75
N MET A 343 -9.81 -9.41 3.87
CA MET A 343 -9.43 -8.49 2.79
C MET A 343 -8.96 -9.18 1.50
N PHE A 344 -8.54 -10.45 1.54
CA PHE A 344 -8.13 -11.20 0.36
C PHE A 344 -9.28 -12.01 -0.26
N GLY A 345 -10.53 -11.82 0.20
CA GLY A 345 -11.72 -12.50 -0.33
C GLY A 345 -11.91 -13.92 0.21
N ALA A 346 -11.49 -14.17 1.45
CA ALA A 346 -11.73 -15.44 2.09
C ALA A 346 -13.22 -15.70 2.36
N LEU A 347 -13.55 -16.98 2.59
CA LEU A 347 -14.81 -17.43 3.19
C LEU A 347 -16.08 -16.82 2.55
N LEU A 348 -16.18 -17.01 1.24
CA LEU A 348 -17.31 -16.53 0.46
C LEU A 348 -18.61 -17.29 0.81
N GLN A 349 -19.73 -16.72 0.37
CA GLN A 349 -21.09 -17.25 0.62
C GLN A 349 -21.26 -18.71 0.13
N ASP A 350 -20.56 -19.10 -0.93
CA ASP A 350 -20.63 -20.44 -1.54
C ASP A 350 -19.57 -21.44 -1.04
N SER A 351 -18.64 -21.04 -0.15
CA SER A 351 -17.64 -21.96 0.42
C SER A 351 -18.31 -23.13 1.17
N PRO A 352 -17.73 -24.36 1.11
CA PRO A 352 -18.31 -25.60 1.64
C PRO A 352 -18.88 -25.50 3.06
N ASN A 353 -18.13 -24.93 4.00
CA ASN A 353 -18.49 -24.87 5.42
C ASN A 353 -18.94 -23.46 5.87
N SER A 354 -19.16 -22.55 4.92
CA SER A 354 -19.67 -21.20 5.15
C SER A 354 -21.06 -21.19 5.77
N THR A 355 -21.26 -20.30 6.73
CA THR A 355 -22.55 -19.97 7.37
C THR A 355 -23.50 -19.20 6.44
N GLY A 356 -22.96 -18.59 5.38
CA GLY A 356 -23.65 -17.55 4.61
C GLY A 356 -23.80 -16.22 5.35
N SER A 357 -23.01 -15.97 6.39
CA SER A 357 -23.15 -14.81 7.30
C SER A 357 -21.81 -14.19 7.72
N GLY A 358 -20.75 -14.42 6.95
CA GLY A 358 -19.41 -13.86 7.16
C GLY A 358 -18.46 -14.75 7.98
N SER A 359 -18.93 -15.89 8.46
CA SER A 359 -18.13 -16.85 9.24
C SER A 359 -18.35 -18.31 8.78
N CYS A 360 -17.65 -19.27 9.39
CA CYS A 360 -17.62 -20.68 9.01
C CYS A 360 -17.98 -21.60 10.17
N THR A 361 -18.17 -22.89 9.87
CA THR A 361 -18.72 -23.87 10.83
C THR A 361 -17.69 -24.77 11.51
N ASP A 362 -16.39 -24.60 11.28
CA ASP A 362 -15.30 -25.44 11.80
C ASP A 362 -14.56 -24.76 12.97
N ASP A 363 -15.04 -25.05 14.18
CA ASP A 363 -14.55 -24.49 15.45
C ASP A 363 -13.02 -24.68 15.61
N TYR A 364 -12.32 -23.59 15.94
CA TYR A 364 -10.87 -23.37 15.90
C TYR A 364 -10.21 -23.11 14.53
N ASP A 365 -10.93 -22.90 13.42
CA ASP A 365 -10.37 -22.12 12.30
C ASP A 365 -10.26 -20.64 12.66
N LEU A 366 -9.37 -19.88 12.01
CA LEU A 366 -9.19 -18.44 12.26
C LEU A 366 -10.44 -17.60 11.94
N LEU A 367 -11.23 -17.98 10.94
CA LEU A 367 -12.43 -17.22 10.51
C LEU A 367 -13.75 -17.77 11.10
N CYS A 368 -13.70 -18.87 11.87
CA CYS A 368 -14.87 -19.53 12.42
C CYS A 368 -15.20 -19.00 13.81
N ALA A 369 -16.28 -18.24 13.90
CA ALA A 369 -16.85 -17.67 15.12
C ALA A 369 -18.36 -17.92 15.15
N LYS A 370 -18.98 -17.75 16.32
CA LYS A 370 -20.45 -17.84 16.41
C LYS A 370 -21.08 -16.54 15.93
N ASP A 371 -21.88 -16.63 14.87
CA ASP A 371 -22.51 -15.49 14.20
C ASP A 371 -24.05 -15.43 14.37
N ARG A 372 -24.72 -14.66 13.49
CA ARG A 372 -26.18 -14.50 13.43
C ARG A 372 -26.92 -15.54 12.59
N SER A 373 -26.24 -16.40 11.82
CA SER A 373 -26.89 -17.48 11.06
C SER A 373 -27.62 -18.47 11.99
N GLY A 374 -27.18 -18.55 13.25
CA GLY A 374 -27.65 -19.53 14.22
C GLY A 374 -27.06 -20.93 14.01
N THR A 375 -26.19 -21.09 13.01
CA THR A 375 -25.52 -22.36 12.70
C THR A 375 -24.60 -22.77 13.86
N ALA A 376 -24.61 -24.06 14.20
CA ALA A 376 -23.76 -24.58 15.26
C ALA A 376 -22.34 -24.84 14.75
N LEU A 377 -21.35 -24.26 15.43
CA LEU A 377 -19.93 -24.59 15.25
C LEU A 377 -19.68 -26.08 15.53
N ARG A 378 -18.78 -26.68 14.75
CA ARG A 378 -18.38 -28.10 14.76
C ARG A 378 -16.92 -28.21 15.16
N THR A 379 -16.63 -28.78 16.33
CA THR A 379 -15.24 -29.01 16.79
C THR A 379 -14.58 -30.16 16.04
N VAL A 380 -14.11 -29.88 14.81
CA VAL A 380 -13.27 -30.78 14.00
C VAL A 380 -11.79 -30.38 14.03
N CYS A 381 -11.49 -29.09 14.18
CA CYS A 381 -10.11 -28.59 14.14
C CYS A 381 -9.40 -28.81 15.48
N PRO A 382 -8.11 -29.16 15.47
CA PRO A 382 -7.31 -29.11 16.68
C PRO A 382 -7.02 -27.66 17.03
N LYS A 383 -7.19 -27.26 18.29
CA LYS A 383 -7.03 -25.88 18.82
C LYS A 383 -5.75 -25.12 18.39
N LYS A 384 -4.72 -25.80 17.86
CA LYS A 384 -3.59 -25.15 17.18
C LYS A 384 -3.98 -24.31 15.95
N HIS A 385 -5.19 -24.46 15.41
CA HIS A 385 -5.66 -23.70 14.24
C HIS A 385 -6.19 -22.29 14.57
N GLU A 386 -6.25 -21.92 15.86
CA GLU A 386 -6.49 -20.52 16.29
C GLU A 386 -5.43 -19.53 15.76
N ASN A 387 -4.37 -20.01 15.10
CA ASN A 387 -3.47 -19.22 14.25
C ASN A 387 -3.08 -19.95 12.93
N ARG A 388 -4.07 -20.58 12.26
CA ARG A 388 -3.94 -21.17 10.92
C ARG A 388 -5.10 -20.74 10.02
N LEU A 389 -4.84 -20.72 8.73
CA LEU A 389 -5.84 -20.50 7.68
C LEU A 389 -6.38 -21.85 7.17
N ASP A 390 -7.69 -21.90 6.96
CA ASP A 390 -8.45 -22.98 6.31
C ASP A 390 -8.15 -24.36 6.88
N CYS A 391 -8.70 -24.64 8.06
CA CYS A 391 -8.71 -25.96 8.67
C CYS A 391 -9.60 -26.94 7.88
N GLY A 392 -8.96 -27.76 7.04
CA GLY A 392 -9.63 -28.64 6.07
C GLY A 392 -9.02 -28.45 4.69
N HIS A 393 -8.59 -27.21 4.42
CA HIS A 393 -7.96 -26.77 3.19
C HIS A 393 -8.92 -26.83 1.99
N ASP A 394 -10.21 -26.55 2.23
CA ASP A 394 -11.31 -26.65 1.27
C ASP A 394 -12.24 -25.43 1.21
N ASP A 395 -12.16 -24.46 2.13
CA ASP A 395 -13.04 -23.28 2.16
C ASP A 395 -12.50 -22.01 1.48
N TYR A 396 -11.22 -21.68 1.64
CA TYR A 396 -10.67 -20.40 1.17
C TYR A 396 -9.16 -20.34 0.89
N PHE A 397 -8.33 -21.23 1.46
CA PHE A 397 -6.87 -21.16 1.37
C PHE A 397 -6.23 -22.55 1.27
N ASN A 398 -5.69 -22.89 0.09
CA ASN A 398 -4.92 -24.12 -0.10
C ASN A 398 -3.88 -23.90 -1.22
N THR A 399 -2.60 -24.18 -0.96
CA THR A 399 -1.54 -24.03 -1.98
C THR A 399 -1.45 -25.18 -2.98
N ASN A 400 -2.06 -26.32 -2.67
CA ASN A 400 -2.09 -27.53 -3.50
C ASN A 400 -3.51 -28.16 -3.49
N PRO A 401 -4.53 -27.44 -3.98
CA PRO A 401 -5.92 -27.88 -3.89
C PRO A 401 -6.18 -29.09 -4.81
N SER A 402 -6.91 -30.08 -4.29
CA SER A 402 -7.18 -31.32 -5.04
C SER A 402 -7.95 -31.03 -6.33
N PRO A 403 -7.61 -31.64 -7.48
CA PRO A 403 -8.27 -31.39 -8.75
C PRO A 403 -9.80 -31.59 -8.68
N GLY A 404 -10.55 -30.53 -8.97
CA GLY A 404 -12.01 -30.54 -8.92
C GLY A 404 -12.62 -30.22 -7.54
N SER A 405 -11.81 -29.92 -6.52
CA SER A 405 -12.27 -29.30 -5.26
C SER A 405 -12.80 -27.88 -5.47
N TYR A 406 -13.46 -27.31 -4.45
CA TYR A 406 -13.94 -25.92 -4.47
C TYR A 406 -12.83 -24.94 -4.84
N LEU A 407 -11.66 -25.02 -4.20
CA LEU A 407 -10.48 -24.17 -4.43
C LEU A 407 -9.73 -24.42 -5.75
N THR A 408 -10.31 -25.20 -6.68
CA THR A 408 -9.90 -25.27 -8.11
C THR A 408 -10.96 -24.73 -9.08
N LYS A 409 -12.14 -24.34 -8.57
CA LYS A 409 -13.32 -23.90 -9.34
C LYS A 409 -13.82 -22.52 -8.93
N SER A 410 -13.56 -22.14 -7.68
CA SER A 410 -13.84 -20.85 -7.09
C SER A 410 -12.54 -20.15 -6.67
N TRP A 411 -12.65 -18.91 -6.19
CA TRP A 411 -11.52 -18.14 -5.66
C TRP A 411 -10.78 -18.88 -4.53
N ASN A 412 -9.45 -18.71 -4.50
CA ASN A 412 -8.56 -19.31 -3.52
C ASN A 412 -7.51 -18.25 -3.13
N VAL A 413 -7.51 -17.86 -1.85
CA VAL A 413 -6.65 -16.80 -1.30
C VAL A 413 -5.16 -17.08 -1.54
N ALA A 414 -4.75 -18.35 -1.64
CA ALA A 414 -3.39 -18.76 -1.96
C ALA A 414 -2.94 -18.44 -3.42
N GLN A 415 -3.83 -17.89 -4.26
CA GLN A 415 -3.54 -17.36 -5.60
C GLN A 415 -3.45 -15.82 -5.65
N SER A 416 -3.68 -15.12 -4.53
CA SER A 416 -3.62 -13.65 -4.46
C SER A 416 -2.21 -13.12 -4.76
N GLU A 417 -2.09 -12.14 -5.66
CA GLU A 417 -0.83 -11.43 -5.93
C GLU A 417 -0.39 -10.52 -4.77
N PHE A 418 -1.22 -10.35 -3.74
CA PHE A 418 -0.80 -9.77 -2.46
C PHE A 418 -0.03 -10.78 -1.57
N LEU A 419 0.22 -11.99 -2.08
CA LEU A 419 1.17 -12.95 -1.53
C LEU A 419 2.39 -13.12 -2.45
N LEU A 420 3.55 -13.32 -1.84
CA LEU A 420 4.77 -13.84 -2.47
C LEU A 420 4.83 -15.35 -2.30
N ARG A 421 5.46 -16.05 -3.25
CA ARG A 421 5.51 -17.52 -3.26
C ARG A 421 6.95 -18.00 -3.13
N GLY A 422 7.21 -18.89 -2.17
CA GLY A 422 8.55 -19.47 -1.96
C GLY A 422 9.08 -20.38 -3.09
N ASP A 423 8.30 -20.61 -4.14
CA ASP A 423 8.71 -21.34 -5.35
C ASP A 423 9.25 -20.44 -6.48
N GLY A 424 9.17 -19.10 -6.33
CA GLY A 424 9.64 -18.13 -7.34
C GLY A 424 8.76 -18.05 -8.59
N GLY A 425 7.58 -18.69 -8.59
CA GLY A 425 6.67 -18.70 -9.74
C GLY A 425 5.62 -17.60 -9.67
N ASP A 426 5.91 -16.42 -10.22
CA ASP A 426 4.85 -15.49 -10.67
C ASP A 426 4.00 -16.15 -11.80
N ASP A 427 4.58 -17.12 -12.52
CA ASP A 427 3.86 -18.09 -13.35
C ASP A 427 2.93 -18.97 -12.48
N LEU A 428 1.70 -18.51 -12.26
CA LEU A 428 0.60 -19.43 -12.02
C LEU A 428 0.44 -20.34 -13.25
N PRO A 429 0.45 -21.67 -13.10
CA PRO A 429 -0.03 -22.51 -14.19
C PRO A 429 -1.50 -22.16 -14.44
N ASP A 430 -1.85 -21.88 -15.70
CA ASP A 430 -3.24 -21.70 -16.11
C ASP A 430 -4.09 -22.81 -15.49
N ALA A 431 -5.15 -22.43 -14.77
CA ALA A 431 -5.94 -23.38 -14.00
C ALA A 431 -6.38 -24.52 -14.94
N PRO A 432 -6.14 -25.81 -14.62
CA PRO A 432 -6.41 -26.88 -15.55
C PRO A 432 -7.91 -26.90 -15.88
N ASN A 433 -8.23 -26.67 -17.16
CA ASN A 433 -9.56 -26.40 -17.74
C ASN A 433 -10.08 -24.95 -17.67
N ALA A 434 -9.22 -23.94 -17.52
CA ALA A 434 -9.53 -22.59 -17.98
C ALA A 434 -9.83 -22.65 -19.50
N PRO A 435 -10.99 -22.12 -19.97
CA PRO A 435 -11.21 -21.99 -21.41
C PRO A 435 -10.19 -20.99 -21.97
N PRO A 436 -9.73 -21.15 -23.23
CA PRO A 436 -8.86 -20.16 -23.85
C PRO A 436 -9.54 -18.79 -23.81
N ALA A 437 -8.80 -17.75 -23.42
CA ALA A 437 -9.28 -16.39 -23.57
C ALA A 437 -9.62 -16.16 -25.05
N GLU A 438 -10.85 -15.72 -25.33
CA GLU A 438 -11.20 -15.33 -26.70
C GLU A 438 -10.27 -14.18 -27.13
N PRO A 439 -9.73 -14.22 -28.37
CA PRO A 439 -8.76 -13.23 -28.80
C PRO A 439 -9.38 -11.83 -28.76
N ASP A 440 -8.67 -10.92 -28.10
CA ASP A 440 -9.14 -9.58 -27.72
C ASP A 440 -9.91 -8.89 -28.85
N ALA A 441 -11.18 -8.57 -28.60
CA ALA A 441 -12.04 -7.97 -29.61
C ALA A 441 -11.50 -6.58 -29.94
N THR A 442 -10.93 -6.44 -31.15
CA THR A 442 -10.29 -5.19 -31.60
C THR A 442 -11.19 -3.99 -31.31
N PRO A 443 -10.67 -2.93 -30.65
CA PRO A 443 -11.49 -1.97 -29.92
C PRO A 443 -12.54 -1.33 -30.85
N ARG A 444 -13.79 -1.77 -30.68
CA ARG A 444 -14.90 -1.33 -31.51
C ARG A 444 -15.15 0.14 -31.21
N ALA A 445 -14.74 0.99 -32.15
CA ALA A 445 -14.88 2.44 -32.04
C ALA A 445 -16.30 2.81 -31.61
N THR A 446 -16.40 3.52 -30.48
CA THR A 446 -17.66 4.03 -29.94
C THR A 446 -18.34 4.90 -31.01
N PRO A 447 -19.65 4.72 -31.28
CA PRO A 447 -20.34 5.56 -32.25
C PRO A 447 -20.27 7.02 -31.81
N SER A 448 -19.57 7.86 -32.57
CA SER A 448 -19.52 9.31 -32.31
C SER A 448 -20.92 9.87 -32.49
N THR A 449 -21.46 10.53 -31.46
CA THR A 449 -22.82 11.06 -31.47
C THR A 449 -22.98 12.08 -32.60
N GLU A 450 -24.04 11.94 -33.39
CA GLU A 450 -24.28 12.70 -34.62
C GLU A 450 -24.51 14.19 -34.33
N ALA A 451 -23.47 15.00 -34.51
CA ALA A 451 -23.54 16.46 -34.37
C ALA A 451 -24.11 17.07 -35.67
N ALA A 452 -25.20 17.82 -35.54
CA ALA A 452 -25.97 18.31 -36.68
C ALA A 452 -25.19 19.24 -37.63
N GLU A 453 -25.46 19.09 -38.92
CA GLU A 453 -24.81 19.80 -40.02
C GLU A 453 -25.13 21.30 -40.05
N VAL A 454 -24.11 22.15 -40.19
CA VAL A 454 -24.23 23.59 -40.47
C VAL A 454 -23.22 23.96 -41.57
N PRO A 455 -23.65 24.50 -42.72
CA PRO A 455 -22.78 24.65 -43.89
C PRO A 455 -21.82 25.85 -43.79
N ALA A 456 -20.61 25.67 -44.32
CA ALA A 456 -19.60 26.72 -44.40
C ALA A 456 -19.75 27.58 -45.69
N PRO A 457 -19.58 28.91 -45.62
CA PRO A 457 -19.40 29.75 -46.80
C PRO A 457 -17.96 29.66 -47.31
N GLY A 458 -17.78 29.42 -48.61
CA GLY A 458 -16.45 29.47 -49.25
C GLY A 458 -15.98 30.89 -49.54
N PRO A 459 -14.69 31.06 -49.90
CA PRO A 459 -14.40 31.92 -51.03
C PRO A 459 -13.37 31.36 -52.05
N THR A 460 -13.64 31.75 -53.29
CA THR A 460 -12.85 31.70 -54.52
C THR A 460 -11.31 31.87 -54.42
N GLY A 461 -10.57 30.91 -55.00
CA GLY A 461 -9.94 31.06 -56.32
C GLY A 461 -8.56 31.75 -56.48
N GLY A 462 -7.67 31.13 -57.27
CA GLY A 462 -6.50 31.79 -57.91
C GLY A 462 -5.26 30.91 -58.08
N ASN A 463 -4.96 30.49 -59.32
CA ASN A 463 -3.66 30.34 -60.05
C ASN A 463 -2.37 29.84 -59.32
N GLU A 464 -1.42 29.11 -59.94
CA GLU A 464 -1.25 28.58 -61.31
C GLU A 464 -0.11 27.51 -61.38
N SER A 465 -0.08 26.71 -62.45
CA SER A 465 1.11 26.12 -63.11
C SER A 465 2.04 25.11 -62.36
N ASP A 466 1.72 23.82 -62.53
CA ASP A 466 2.49 22.79 -63.27
C ASP A 466 4.00 22.53 -63.01
N GLY A 467 4.35 21.22 -62.92
CA GLY A 467 5.74 20.72 -62.98
C GLY A 467 5.89 19.22 -62.65
N GLY A 468 5.49 18.31 -63.56
CA GLY A 468 5.50 16.85 -63.35
C GLY A 468 6.65 16.06 -64.02
N GLY A 469 6.70 14.73 -63.79
CA GLY A 469 7.61 13.80 -64.46
C GLY A 469 7.51 12.34 -63.97
N ASP A 470 7.26 11.39 -64.88
CA ASP A 470 6.96 9.97 -64.61
C ASP A 470 8.06 8.97 -65.05
N ALA A 471 8.15 7.81 -64.36
CA ALA A 471 8.60 6.49 -64.87
C ALA A 471 8.35 5.41 -63.76
N VAL A 472 7.57 4.32 -63.89
CA VAL A 472 7.42 3.21 -64.87
C VAL A 472 8.30 1.95 -64.55
N ALA A 473 7.66 0.77 -64.51
CA ALA A 473 8.19 -0.61 -64.29
C ALA A 473 7.64 -1.55 -65.42
N PRO A 474 7.57 -2.93 -65.39
CA PRO A 474 7.97 -4.03 -64.47
C PRO A 474 8.77 -5.17 -65.22
N PRO A 475 8.73 -6.54 -65.01
CA PRO A 475 8.22 -7.50 -63.97
C PRO A 475 9.39 -8.37 -63.34
N GLY A 476 9.36 -9.64 -62.84
CA GLY A 476 8.46 -10.84 -62.69
C GLY A 476 8.97 -12.10 -63.46
N PRO A 477 8.56 -13.39 -63.22
CA PRO A 477 7.59 -13.96 -62.26
C PRO A 477 7.93 -15.35 -61.56
N ASP A 478 7.02 -15.87 -60.70
CA ASP A 478 6.61 -17.28 -60.38
C ASP A 478 7.58 -18.43 -59.93
N ALA A 479 7.19 -19.51 -59.18
CA ALA A 479 6.09 -19.78 -58.20
C ALA A 479 6.17 -21.21 -57.52
N THR A 480 5.49 -21.37 -56.35
CA THR A 480 4.89 -22.62 -55.74
C THR A 480 5.66 -23.67 -54.89
N GLU A 481 4.88 -24.35 -54.02
CA GLU A 481 5.11 -25.36 -52.95
C GLU A 481 5.08 -26.85 -53.47
N PRO A 482 5.21 -27.99 -52.69
CA PRO A 482 4.48 -28.35 -51.44
C PRO A 482 5.23 -29.26 -50.40
N ALA A 483 4.49 -30.02 -49.56
CA ALA A 483 4.90 -30.56 -48.23
C ALA A 483 5.25 -32.09 -48.11
N ALA A 484 5.39 -32.58 -46.85
CA ALA A 484 5.99 -33.86 -46.38
C ALA A 484 5.14 -35.16 -46.54
N PRO A 485 5.68 -36.37 -46.19
CA PRO A 485 5.24 -37.07 -44.96
C PRO A 485 6.38 -37.92 -44.25
N PRO A 486 6.23 -39.13 -43.60
CA PRO A 486 6.66 -39.33 -42.20
C PRO A 486 7.55 -40.58 -41.89
N THR A 487 7.56 -41.03 -40.62
CA THR A 487 8.51 -41.98 -39.98
C THR A 487 8.17 -43.49 -40.07
N THR A 488 9.19 -44.37 -39.92
CA THR A 488 9.29 -45.51 -38.96
C THR A 488 10.42 -46.50 -39.32
N GLY A 489 10.93 -47.27 -38.33
CA GLY A 489 11.69 -48.52 -38.57
C GLY A 489 12.98 -48.73 -37.76
N ALA A 490 13.03 -49.80 -36.95
CA ALA A 490 14.23 -50.37 -36.32
C ALA A 490 14.31 -51.88 -36.65
N PRO A 491 15.47 -52.56 -36.44
CA PRO A 491 15.63 -53.32 -35.19
C PRO A 491 17.08 -53.37 -34.65
N ALA A 492 17.29 -54.13 -33.56
CA ALA A 492 18.52 -54.13 -32.75
C ALA A 492 19.52 -55.27 -33.04
N ALA A 493 20.76 -55.09 -32.60
CA ALA A 493 21.72 -56.16 -32.32
C ALA A 493 22.76 -55.71 -31.25
N ASP A 494 23.14 -56.65 -30.38
CA ASP A 494 24.20 -56.62 -29.36
C ASP A 494 24.72 -58.08 -29.30
N PRO A 495 26.02 -58.41 -29.07
CA PRO A 495 26.66 -58.14 -27.77
C PRO A 495 28.22 -57.98 -27.78
N THR A 496 28.76 -57.88 -26.55
CA THR A 496 30.15 -58.14 -26.10
C THR A 496 31.27 -57.11 -26.37
N GLY A 497 31.83 -56.59 -25.27
CA GLY A 497 33.11 -55.87 -25.20
C GLY A 497 33.40 -55.38 -23.77
N GLU A 498 34.53 -55.78 -23.17
CA GLU A 498 34.94 -55.35 -21.82
C GLU A 498 35.60 -53.95 -21.79
N PRO A 499 35.65 -53.26 -20.63
CA PRO A 499 35.77 -51.81 -20.59
C PRO A 499 37.18 -51.27 -20.86
N THR A 500 37.26 -50.27 -21.74
CA THR A 500 38.42 -49.37 -21.83
C THR A 500 38.26 -48.19 -20.89
N ALA A 501 39.37 -47.69 -20.33
CA ALA A 501 39.36 -46.63 -19.32
C ALA A 501 38.74 -45.31 -19.86
N PRO A 502 38.06 -44.52 -19.00
CA PRO A 502 37.46 -43.26 -19.42
C PRO A 502 38.53 -42.29 -19.91
N VAL A 503 38.43 -41.90 -21.18
CA VAL A 503 39.05 -40.67 -21.69
C VAL A 503 38.56 -39.52 -20.79
N PRO A 504 39.43 -38.61 -20.32
CA PRO A 504 38.97 -37.43 -19.60
C PRO A 504 38.10 -36.60 -20.54
N THR A 505 36.78 -36.69 -20.35
CA THR A 505 35.84 -35.80 -21.02
C THR A 505 36.24 -34.37 -20.68
N GLN A 506 36.50 -33.55 -21.70
CA GLN A 506 36.49 -32.12 -21.49
C GLN A 506 35.11 -31.78 -20.94
N GLN A 507 35.08 -31.37 -19.67
CA GLN A 507 33.86 -30.91 -19.02
C GLN A 507 33.35 -29.75 -19.87
N ALA A 508 32.23 -29.96 -20.57
CA ALA A 508 31.67 -28.97 -21.46
C ALA A 508 31.52 -27.68 -20.66
N ALA A 509 32.15 -26.60 -21.14
CA ALA A 509 32.05 -25.31 -20.47
C ALA A 509 30.57 -24.97 -20.34
N ALA A 510 30.14 -24.65 -19.11
CA ALA A 510 28.77 -24.18 -18.89
C ALA A 510 28.49 -23.04 -19.88
N PRO A 511 27.33 -23.04 -20.56
CA PRO A 511 27.06 -22.08 -21.64
C PRO A 511 27.31 -20.66 -21.11
N ALA A 512 28.15 -19.91 -21.81
CA ALA A 512 28.56 -18.59 -21.37
C ALA A 512 27.31 -17.70 -21.22
N VAL A 513 27.03 -17.27 -19.98
CA VAL A 513 25.83 -16.48 -19.67
C VAL A 513 25.80 -15.26 -20.57
N GLN A 514 24.76 -15.16 -21.40
CA GLN A 514 24.60 -14.03 -22.29
C GLN A 514 24.44 -12.75 -21.46
N ALA A 515 25.38 -11.84 -21.58
CA ALA A 515 25.42 -10.60 -20.82
C ALA A 515 24.37 -9.61 -21.35
N VAL A 516 23.21 -9.60 -20.70
CA VAL A 516 22.06 -8.75 -21.05
C VAL A 516 21.89 -7.71 -19.95
N LEU A 517 21.63 -6.46 -20.33
CA LEU A 517 21.14 -5.41 -19.46
C LEU A 517 19.86 -4.84 -20.08
N GLU A 518 18.75 -5.01 -19.38
CA GLU A 518 17.50 -4.33 -19.67
C GLU A 518 17.43 -3.01 -18.90
N VAL A 519 16.78 -2.02 -19.52
CA VAL A 519 16.43 -0.74 -18.90
C VAL A 519 14.93 -0.51 -19.08
N ARG A 520 14.21 -0.33 -17.98
CA ARG A 520 12.75 -0.17 -17.93
C ARG A 520 12.36 0.99 -17.00
N GLU A 521 11.06 1.27 -16.91
CA GLU A 521 10.48 2.26 -15.98
C GLU A 521 11.20 3.64 -15.96
N PRO A 522 11.34 4.33 -17.11
CA PRO A 522 12.01 5.63 -17.14
C PRO A 522 11.12 6.72 -16.52
N THR A 523 11.61 7.30 -15.42
CA THR A 523 11.06 8.53 -14.84
C THR A 523 11.92 9.72 -15.26
N SER A 524 11.55 10.93 -14.82
CA SER A 524 12.36 12.13 -15.03
C SER A 524 13.72 12.12 -14.30
N THR A 525 13.89 11.24 -13.29
CA THR A 525 15.03 11.25 -12.36
C THR A 525 15.66 9.88 -12.15
N SER A 526 15.06 8.80 -12.67
CA SER A 526 15.49 7.42 -12.49
C SER A 526 15.13 6.48 -13.65
N VAL A 527 15.76 5.30 -13.70
CA VAL A 527 15.35 4.12 -14.49
C VAL A 527 15.50 2.85 -13.64
N ARG A 528 14.75 1.78 -13.95
CA ARG A 528 15.04 0.42 -13.44
C ARG A 528 16.04 -0.28 -14.37
N LEU A 529 16.99 -0.99 -13.77
CA LEU A 529 18.02 -1.80 -14.42
C LEU A 529 17.88 -3.26 -13.99
N THR A 530 17.89 -4.18 -14.95
CA THR A 530 17.86 -5.63 -14.70
C THR A 530 18.89 -6.31 -15.59
N TRP A 531 19.76 -7.18 -15.04
CA TRP A 531 20.80 -7.87 -15.82
C TRP A 531 20.98 -9.34 -15.45
N SER A 532 21.48 -10.14 -16.39
CA SER A 532 21.68 -11.59 -16.20
C SER A 532 22.77 -11.90 -15.16
N ALA A 533 22.58 -12.98 -14.39
CA ALA A 533 23.50 -13.36 -13.32
C ALA A 533 24.78 -13.99 -13.87
N ALA A 534 25.92 -13.30 -13.76
CA ALA A 534 27.21 -13.82 -14.21
C ALA A 534 27.67 -15.08 -13.44
N SER A 535 27.24 -15.22 -12.18
CA SER A 535 27.22 -16.45 -11.38
C SER A 535 26.45 -16.20 -10.07
N PRO A 536 26.02 -17.23 -9.32
CA PRO A 536 25.32 -17.08 -8.03
C PRO A 536 26.13 -16.39 -6.91
N LYS A 537 27.41 -16.06 -7.13
CA LYS A 537 28.27 -15.33 -6.20
C LYS A 537 29.01 -14.17 -6.87
N ALA A 538 28.55 -13.73 -8.03
CA ALA A 538 29.16 -12.62 -8.75
C ALA A 538 29.01 -11.31 -7.95
N THR A 539 30.03 -10.47 -8.05
CA THR A 539 29.98 -9.06 -7.64
C THR A 539 30.14 -8.20 -8.89
N TYR A 540 29.31 -7.17 -9.00
CA TYR A 540 29.22 -6.29 -10.14
C TYR A 540 29.74 -4.88 -9.80
N GLU A 541 30.54 -4.32 -10.69
CA GLU A 541 30.84 -2.90 -10.76
C GLU A 541 29.85 -2.25 -11.73
N VAL A 542 29.24 -1.14 -11.32
CA VAL A 542 28.28 -0.40 -12.15
C VAL A 542 28.90 0.93 -12.55
N GLU A 543 29.03 1.13 -13.85
CA GLU A 543 29.54 2.35 -14.50
C GLU A 543 28.41 3.08 -15.22
N VAL A 544 28.43 4.42 -15.15
CA VAL A 544 27.60 5.29 -15.99
C VAL A 544 28.52 6.29 -16.67
N ASP A 545 28.44 6.38 -18.00
CA ASP A 545 29.29 7.21 -18.85
C ASP A 545 30.80 6.97 -18.64
N GLY A 546 31.17 5.73 -18.25
CA GLY A 546 32.53 5.31 -17.92
C GLY A 546 32.98 5.64 -16.48
N VAL A 547 32.13 6.28 -15.67
CA VAL A 547 32.40 6.58 -14.26
C VAL A 547 31.78 5.49 -13.38
N LYS A 548 32.58 4.83 -12.52
CA LYS A 548 32.06 3.87 -11.54
C LYS A 548 31.23 4.58 -10.46
N ILE A 549 29.99 4.14 -10.28
CA ILE A 549 29.04 4.72 -9.31
C ILE A 549 28.75 3.80 -8.12
N ALA A 550 28.87 2.48 -8.29
CA ALA A 550 28.55 1.49 -7.25
C ALA A 550 29.31 0.16 -7.42
N THR A 551 29.26 -0.66 -6.38
CA THR A 551 29.56 -2.10 -6.41
C THR A 551 28.38 -2.83 -5.77
N THR A 552 27.87 -3.92 -6.34
CA THR A 552 26.70 -4.66 -5.81
C THR A 552 26.78 -6.16 -6.09
N VAL A 553 25.97 -6.96 -5.38
CA VAL A 553 25.70 -8.39 -5.68
C VAL A 553 24.31 -8.62 -6.26
N ALA A 554 23.45 -7.60 -6.25
CA ALA A 554 22.14 -7.66 -6.89
C ALA A 554 22.25 -7.65 -8.42
N THR A 555 21.21 -8.15 -9.08
CA THR A 555 20.99 -8.13 -10.55
C THR A 555 19.83 -7.21 -10.96
N ARG A 556 19.09 -6.67 -9.98
CA ARG A 556 18.03 -5.68 -10.12
C ARG A 556 18.39 -4.43 -9.32
N ALA A 557 18.20 -3.25 -9.88
CA ALA A 557 18.50 -1.98 -9.22
C ALA A 557 17.77 -0.79 -9.84
N ARG A 558 17.55 0.27 -9.05
CA ARG A 558 17.11 1.58 -9.54
C ARG A 558 18.29 2.54 -9.64
N LEU A 559 18.54 3.05 -10.85
CA LEU A 559 19.50 4.12 -11.12
C LEU A 559 18.82 5.47 -10.90
N ILE A 560 19.38 6.36 -10.08
CA ILE A 560 18.76 7.60 -9.59
C ILE A 560 19.67 8.83 -9.72
N GLY A 561 19.11 10.02 -9.52
CA GLY A 561 19.85 11.29 -9.64
C GLY A 561 20.16 11.69 -11.09
N LEU A 562 19.35 11.20 -12.04
CA LEU A 562 19.46 11.53 -13.46
C LEU A 562 19.02 12.97 -13.73
N ARG A 563 19.45 13.52 -14.87
CA ARG A 563 18.84 14.70 -15.49
C ARG A 563 17.62 14.26 -16.29
N PRO A 564 16.53 15.03 -16.35
CA PRO A 564 15.41 14.75 -17.24
C PRO A 564 15.82 14.81 -18.72
N ASP A 565 15.13 14.02 -19.56
CA ASP A 565 15.37 13.91 -21.01
C ASP A 565 16.86 13.78 -21.41
N ALA A 566 17.58 12.86 -20.76
CA ALA A 566 19.00 12.66 -20.96
C ALA A 566 19.37 11.18 -21.15
N LYS A 567 20.36 10.95 -22.02
CA LYS A 567 20.93 9.62 -22.30
C LYS A 567 22.18 9.37 -21.46
N TYR A 568 22.32 8.13 -21.01
CA TYR A 568 23.37 7.64 -20.13
C TYR A 568 23.83 6.25 -20.60
N GLN A 569 25.14 6.04 -20.74
CA GLN A 569 25.72 4.75 -21.13
C GLN A 569 26.01 3.92 -19.88
N VAL A 570 25.17 2.94 -19.59
CA VAL A 570 25.31 2.04 -18.45
C VAL A 570 26.18 0.84 -18.84
N THR A 571 27.17 0.50 -18.02
CA THR A 571 27.96 -0.73 -18.16
C THR A 571 28.02 -1.47 -16.83
N ILE A 572 27.67 -2.75 -16.84
CA ILE A 572 27.77 -3.66 -15.69
C ILE A 572 28.96 -4.58 -15.94
N ARG A 573 29.89 -4.71 -14.98
CA ARG A 573 31.07 -5.58 -15.11
C ARG A 573 31.19 -6.53 -13.93
N SER A 574 31.62 -7.77 -14.16
CA SER A 574 32.19 -8.61 -13.09
C SER A 574 33.63 -8.98 -13.44
N THR A 575 34.59 -8.33 -12.79
CA THR A 575 36.03 -8.49 -13.07
C THR A 575 36.54 -9.91 -12.80
N ALA A 576 35.89 -10.64 -11.89
CA ALA A 576 36.23 -12.03 -11.57
C ALA A 576 35.79 -13.05 -12.65
N THR A 577 34.83 -12.72 -13.51
CA THR A 577 34.31 -13.63 -14.56
C THR A 577 34.51 -13.11 -15.98
N GLY A 578 34.94 -11.85 -16.16
CA GLY A 578 35.03 -11.20 -17.47
C GLY A 578 33.68 -10.75 -18.03
N TYR A 579 32.58 -10.94 -17.30
CA TYR A 579 31.23 -10.52 -17.70
C TYR A 579 31.16 -9.01 -17.92
N VAL A 580 30.59 -8.57 -19.04
CA VAL A 580 30.30 -7.17 -19.35
C VAL A 580 28.94 -7.06 -20.07
N ALA A 581 27.93 -6.51 -19.40
CA ALA A 581 26.67 -6.10 -20.03
C ALA A 581 26.64 -4.58 -20.24
N LYS A 582 25.92 -4.12 -21.27
CA LYS A 582 25.81 -2.70 -21.64
C LYS A 582 24.42 -2.35 -22.12
N GLY A 583 23.99 -1.12 -21.85
CA GLY A 583 22.71 -0.58 -22.29
C GLY A 583 22.71 0.95 -22.27
N THR A 584 21.80 1.56 -23.04
CA THR A 584 21.55 3.00 -23.00
C THR A 584 20.34 3.26 -22.11
N ALA A 585 20.53 3.98 -21.01
CA ALA A 585 19.43 4.50 -20.22
C ALA A 585 19.01 5.87 -20.77
N GLN A 586 17.70 6.12 -20.85
CA GLN A 586 17.08 7.39 -21.21
C GLN A 586 16.09 7.74 -20.10
N SER A 587 16.24 8.89 -19.47
CA SER A 587 15.24 9.44 -18.56
C SER A 587 14.07 10.05 -19.35
N ALA A 588 12.89 10.08 -18.75
CA ALA A 588 11.74 10.80 -19.31
C ALA A 588 11.91 12.33 -19.18
N PRO A 589 11.15 13.14 -19.93
CA PRO A 589 11.04 14.57 -19.67
C PRO A 589 10.46 14.87 -18.28
N ALA A 590 10.89 15.97 -17.66
CA ALA A 590 10.30 16.45 -16.40
C ALA A 590 9.13 17.41 -16.69
N ALA A 591 7.95 17.08 -16.16
CA ALA A 591 6.87 18.04 -16.08
C ALA A 591 7.18 19.13 -15.03
N ARG A 592 6.58 20.31 -15.23
CA ARG A 592 6.61 21.44 -14.29
C ARG A 592 5.21 21.66 -13.72
N PRO A 593 5.10 22.09 -12.45
CA PRO A 593 3.80 22.30 -11.83
C PRO A 593 3.06 23.46 -12.48
N ALA A 594 1.79 23.25 -12.81
CA ALA A 594 0.90 24.32 -13.24
C ALA A 594 0.33 25.08 -12.03
N ALA A 595 0.12 26.39 -12.17
CA ALA A 595 -0.55 27.18 -11.14
C ALA A 595 -1.99 26.70 -10.95
N ASN A 596 -2.44 26.64 -9.69
CA ASN A 596 -3.75 26.11 -9.26
C ASN A 596 -4.05 24.63 -9.57
N ALA A 597 -3.12 23.86 -10.14
CA ALA A 597 -3.23 22.40 -10.24
C ALA A 597 -2.63 21.73 -8.99
N TRP A 598 -3.11 20.52 -8.67
CA TRP A 598 -2.46 19.63 -7.70
C TRP A 598 -1.32 18.85 -8.37
N PHE A 599 -0.26 18.60 -7.62
CA PHE A 599 0.88 17.80 -8.05
C PHE A 599 1.65 17.22 -6.85
N VAL A 600 2.27 16.05 -7.03
CA VAL A 600 3.29 15.54 -6.13
C VAL A 600 4.63 16.19 -6.47
N LEU A 601 5.32 16.71 -5.45
CA LEU A 601 6.63 17.34 -5.59
C LEU A 601 7.73 16.30 -5.30
N THR A 602 8.36 15.77 -6.34
CA THR A 602 9.35 14.68 -6.24
C THR A 602 10.79 15.19 -6.31
N ASN A 603 11.65 14.72 -5.42
CA ASN A 603 13.02 15.18 -5.28
C ASN A 603 13.95 14.63 -6.38
N SER A 604 14.74 15.49 -7.03
CA SER A 604 15.51 15.09 -8.21
C SER A 604 16.73 14.21 -7.93
N LEU A 605 17.13 14.02 -6.66
CA LEU A 605 18.12 13.01 -6.28
C LEU A 605 17.51 11.63 -6.12
N THR A 606 16.45 11.52 -5.30
CA THR A 606 15.96 10.23 -4.77
C THR A 606 14.68 9.72 -5.46
N GLY A 607 13.92 10.62 -6.09
CA GLY A 607 12.55 10.38 -6.51
C GLY A 607 11.51 10.42 -5.37
N GLY A 608 11.92 10.59 -4.11
CA GLY A 608 11.00 10.68 -2.96
C GLY A 608 10.18 11.98 -2.95
N ALA A 609 9.00 11.97 -2.33
CA ALA A 609 8.09 13.12 -2.29
C ALA A 609 8.43 14.10 -1.16
N ALA A 610 8.03 15.36 -1.33
CA ALA A 610 7.81 16.27 -0.21
C ALA A 610 6.50 15.90 0.49
N ASP A 611 6.58 15.51 1.76
CA ASP A 611 5.51 14.84 2.50
C ASP A 611 5.17 15.61 3.79
N LEU A 612 3.90 15.99 3.98
CA LEU A 612 3.41 16.58 5.23
C LEU A 612 3.25 15.49 6.30
N TYR A 613 4.13 15.46 7.29
CA TYR A 613 4.22 14.35 8.23
C TYR A 613 2.87 13.92 8.82
N ALA A 614 2.48 12.68 8.52
CA ALA A 614 1.25 12.02 9.00
C ALA A 614 -0.05 12.80 8.71
N ALA A 615 -0.09 13.62 7.65
CA ALA A 615 -1.19 14.52 7.30
C ALA A 615 -1.59 15.53 8.41
N ARG A 616 -0.80 15.67 9.49
CA ARG A 616 -1.20 16.37 10.73
C ARG A 616 -1.56 17.83 10.47
N THR A 617 -2.73 18.24 10.93
CA THR A 617 -3.36 19.55 10.63
C THR A 617 -2.75 20.73 11.37
N ALA A 618 -1.87 20.49 12.34
CA ALA A 618 -1.24 21.51 13.16
C ALA A 618 -0.36 22.48 12.35
N ASN A 619 -0.21 23.70 12.88
CA ASN A 619 0.91 24.58 12.48
C ASN A 619 2.19 24.05 13.13
N GLY A 620 3.30 24.04 12.40
CA GLY A 620 4.57 23.47 12.85
C GLY A 620 4.81 22.01 12.40
N THR A 621 3.79 21.29 11.90
CA THR A 621 3.98 19.96 11.30
C THR A 621 5.08 20.03 10.22
N PRO A 622 6.15 19.22 10.31
CA PRO A 622 7.24 19.29 9.35
C PRO A 622 6.85 18.76 7.98
N VAL A 623 7.46 19.33 6.94
CA VAL A 623 7.53 18.70 5.62
C VAL A 623 8.80 17.86 5.56
N THR A 624 8.66 16.61 5.16
CA THR A 624 9.73 15.60 5.16
C THR A 624 9.98 15.04 3.76
N LEU A 625 11.04 14.25 3.59
CA LEU A 625 11.26 13.45 2.39
C LEU A 625 10.63 12.05 2.57
N GLY A 626 9.42 11.88 2.03
CA GLY A 626 8.67 10.63 2.02
C GLY A 626 9.04 9.71 0.85
N GLY A 627 8.60 8.45 0.93
CA GLY A 627 8.55 7.55 -0.24
C GLY A 627 7.23 7.75 -0.98
N VAL A 628 7.25 7.82 -2.32
CA VAL A 628 6.05 8.21 -3.09
C VAL A 628 4.91 7.20 -2.91
N ASP A 629 3.79 7.69 -2.41
CA ASP A 629 2.50 6.98 -2.35
C ASP A 629 1.45 7.66 -3.25
N GLY A 630 1.45 8.99 -3.32
CA GLY A 630 0.51 9.81 -4.10
C GLY A 630 -0.62 10.40 -3.26
N ASP A 631 -0.66 10.09 -1.97
CA ASP A 631 -1.71 10.47 -1.04
C ASP A 631 -1.65 11.98 -0.72
N SER A 632 -2.71 12.54 -0.13
CA SER A 632 -2.94 13.99 -0.01
C SER A 632 -1.91 14.74 0.86
N GLN A 633 -1.14 14.05 1.70
CA GLN A 633 0.00 14.63 2.41
C GLN A 633 1.20 14.93 1.50
N GLN A 634 1.30 14.26 0.35
CA GLN A 634 2.35 14.46 -0.66
C GLN A 634 1.93 15.41 -1.78
N GLN A 635 0.66 15.85 -1.78
CA GLN A 635 0.08 16.68 -2.83
C GLN A 635 0.05 18.16 -2.49
N TRP A 636 0.53 18.96 -3.45
CA TRP A 636 0.72 20.40 -3.31
C TRP A 636 0.12 21.17 -4.49
N LYS A 637 -0.19 22.45 -4.26
CA LYS A 637 -0.70 23.37 -5.28
C LYS A 637 -0.03 24.74 -5.18
N LEU A 638 0.42 25.26 -6.31
CA LEU A 638 0.96 26.61 -6.41
C LEU A 638 -0.18 27.62 -6.55
N VAL A 639 -0.51 28.30 -5.46
CA VAL A 639 -1.52 29.36 -5.40
C VAL A 639 -0.84 30.71 -5.66
N PRO A 640 -1.23 31.49 -6.69
CA PRO A 640 -0.59 32.78 -6.98
C PRO A 640 -0.63 33.78 -5.82
N ALA A 641 0.53 34.28 -5.42
CA ALA A 641 0.75 35.16 -4.26
C ALA A 641 1.28 36.57 -4.65
N GLY A 642 1.07 36.97 -5.91
CA GLY A 642 1.45 38.26 -6.47
C GLY A 642 2.77 38.23 -7.24
N GLY A 643 2.85 39.00 -8.34
CA GLY A 643 3.96 38.93 -9.28
C GLY A 643 4.11 37.53 -9.86
N THR A 644 5.34 37.01 -9.88
CA THR A 644 5.69 35.63 -10.27
C THR A 644 5.91 34.72 -9.04
N SER A 645 5.29 35.04 -7.91
CA SER A 645 5.42 34.28 -6.66
C SER A 645 4.14 33.53 -6.28
N PHE A 646 4.31 32.47 -5.50
CA PHE A 646 3.26 31.52 -5.11
C PHE A 646 3.33 31.19 -3.61
N SER A 647 2.20 30.81 -3.04
CA SER A 647 2.15 29.99 -1.82
C SER A 647 2.01 28.52 -2.23
N LEU A 648 2.71 27.62 -1.53
CA LEU A 648 2.63 26.18 -1.77
C LEU A 648 1.64 25.57 -0.78
N GLN A 649 0.40 25.29 -1.22
CA GLN A 649 -0.71 24.80 -0.40
C GLN A 649 -0.76 23.25 -0.39
N SER A 650 -0.98 22.63 0.76
CA SER A 650 -1.23 21.19 0.92
C SER A 650 -2.67 20.80 0.55
N ARG A 651 -2.87 19.60 -0.03
CA ARG A 651 -4.20 19.02 -0.28
C ARG A 651 -4.87 18.54 1.01
N ALA A 652 -4.14 17.86 1.88
CA ALA A 652 -4.66 17.29 3.13
C ALA A 652 -5.26 18.31 4.11
N THR A 653 -4.79 19.56 4.10
CA THR A 653 -5.11 20.54 5.16
C THR A 653 -5.54 21.93 4.67
N GLY A 654 -5.30 22.26 3.39
CA GLY A 654 -5.47 23.63 2.87
C GLY A 654 -4.49 24.68 3.43
N LYS A 655 -3.58 24.31 4.34
CA LYS A 655 -2.50 25.17 4.86
C LYS A 655 -1.30 25.20 3.90
N CYS A 656 -0.30 26.02 4.17
CA CYS A 656 0.82 26.26 3.26
C CYS A 656 2.19 25.93 3.87
N VAL A 657 3.16 25.59 3.00
CA VAL A 657 4.56 25.40 3.39
C VAL A 657 5.23 26.75 3.64
N VAL A 658 5.75 26.91 4.86
CA VAL A 658 6.46 28.10 5.35
C VAL A 658 7.76 27.69 6.07
N PRO A 659 8.71 28.62 6.28
CA PRO A 659 9.85 28.36 7.15
C PRO A 659 9.40 28.26 8.61
N LEU A 660 10.08 27.45 9.41
CA LEU A 660 9.93 27.44 10.87
C LEU A 660 10.08 28.85 11.46
N ASP A 661 9.24 29.17 12.46
CA ASP A 661 9.08 30.51 13.05
C ASP A 661 8.76 31.64 12.04
N GLY A 662 8.40 31.32 10.79
CA GLY A 662 8.20 32.28 9.70
C GLY A 662 9.48 32.97 9.21
N ASN A 663 10.66 32.51 9.64
CA ASN A 663 11.94 33.18 9.41
C ASN A 663 12.75 32.51 8.28
N PRO A 664 12.96 33.16 7.13
CA PRO A 664 13.61 32.55 5.96
C PRO A 664 15.13 32.60 6.11
N VAL A 665 15.69 31.69 6.91
CA VAL A 665 17.14 31.60 7.19
C VAL A 665 17.69 30.21 6.84
N ALA A 666 18.94 30.15 6.39
CA ALA A 666 19.56 28.87 6.01
C ALA A 666 19.65 27.94 7.24
N GLY A 667 19.28 26.67 7.05
CA GLY A 667 19.09 25.66 8.10
C GLY A 667 17.71 25.67 8.76
N ALA A 668 16.76 26.56 8.39
CA ALA A 668 15.41 26.52 8.94
C ALA A 668 14.59 25.38 8.30
N PRO A 669 13.95 24.49 9.08
CA PRO A 669 12.99 23.52 8.56
C PRO A 669 11.83 24.17 7.82
N LEU A 670 11.28 23.42 6.86
CA LEU A 670 10.01 23.72 6.23
C LEU A 670 8.90 23.01 6.99
N VAL A 671 7.89 23.78 7.37
CA VAL A 671 6.75 23.34 8.16
C VAL A 671 5.46 23.84 7.55
N GLN A 672 4.35 23.25 7.97
CA GLN A 672 3.02 23.75 7.69
C GLN A 672 2.70 24.98 8.54
N GLY A 673 2.09 25.98 7.93
CA GLY A 673 1.55 27.16 8.59
C GLY A 673 0.39 27.77 7.81
N ASP A 674 -0.25 28.79 8.37
CA ASP A 674 -1.33 29.49 7.68
C ASP A 674 -0.81 30.22 6.44
N CYS A 675 -1.60 30.22 5.37
CA CYS A 675 -1.18 30.74 4.05
C CYS A 675 -1.00 32.27 4.06
N THR A 676 0.23 32.72 4.36
CA THR A 676 0.56 34.14 4.42
C THR A 676 0.76 34.76 3.03
N ARG A 677 0.56 36.08 2.94
CA ARG A 677 1.01 36.91 1.80
C ARG A 677 2.40 37.55 2.04
N ALA A 678 3.11 37.13 3.09
CA ALA A 678 4.39 37.71 3.49
C ALA A 678 5.56 37.02 2.79
N ASP A 679 6.58 37.79 2.42
CA ASP A 679 7.68 37.38 1.53
C ASP A 679 8.50 36.16 2.02
N SER A 680 8.50 35.90 3.33
CA SER A 680 9.15 34.72 3.92
C SER A 680 8.45 33.40 3.62
N GLY A 681 7.13 33.41 3.36
CA GLY A 681 6.33 32.24 2.99
C GLY A 681 5.99 32.15 1.50
N ARG A 682 6.60 32.99 0.65
CA ARG A 682 6.36 33.01 -0.80
C ARG A 682 7.51 32.39 -1.58
N TRP A 683 7.15 31.65 -2.61
CA TRP A 683 8.02 30.82 -3.44
C TRP A 683 8.05 31.32 -4.89
N SER A 684 9.21 31.26 -5.52
CA SER A 684 9.40 31.40 -6.96
C SER A 684 10.15 30.19 -7.51
N LEU A 685 9.79 29.75 -8.71
CA LEU A 685 10.41 28.59 -9.37
C LEU A 685 11.64 29.05 -10.18
N PHE A 686 12.76 28.34 -10.02
CA PHE A 686 13.97 28.55 -10.81
C PHE A 686 14.34 27.24 -11.51
N ALA A 687 14.65 27.28 -12.82
CA ALA A 687 15.05 26.09 -13.55
C ALA A 687 16.44 25.59 -13.11
N THR A 688 16.63 24.27 -13.10
CA THR A 688 17.93 23.61 -12.86
C THR A 688 18.15 22.50 -13.89
N ASP A 689 19.40 22.01 -14.02
CA ASP A 689 19.75 20.88 -14.89
C ASP A 689 19.00 19.57 -14.54
N HIS A 690 18.35 19.53 -13.37
CA HIS A 690 17.62 18.39 -12.83
C HIS A 690 16.11 18.66 -12.62
N GLY A 691 15.58 19.77 -13.14
CA GLY A 691 14.16 20.15 -13.01
C GLY A 691 13.98 21.62 -12.64
N PHE A 692 13.55 21.87 -11.40
CA PHE A 692 13.46 23.22 -10.83
C PHE A 692 13.76 23.23 -9.32
N SER A 693 14.11 24.38 -8.77
CA SER A 693 14.16 24.62 -7.32
C SER A 693 13.05 25.57 -6.87
N LEU A 694 12.51 25.31 -5.69
CA LEU A 694 11.61 26.22 -4.96
C LEU A 694 12.46 27.21 -4.18
N ARG A 695 12.39 28.49 -4.53
CA ARG A 695 13.21 29.55 -3.93
C ARG A 695 12.36 30.57 -3.17
N THR A 696 12.78 30.97 -1.97
CA THR A 696 12.08 32.00 -1.17
C THR A 696 12.21 33.38 -1.80
N THR A 697 11.14 34.17 -1.81
CA THR A 697 11.20 35.54 -2.35
C THR A 697 12.05 36.47 -1.48
N ALA A 698 12.02 36.29 -0.15
CA ALA A 698 12.97 36.90 0.78
C ALA A 698 14.24 36.02 0.92
N GLY A 699 15.42 36.63 0.88
CA GLY A 699 16.72 35.96 1.10
C GLY A 699 17.22 35.08 -0.04
N GLY A 700 16.34 34.57 -0.92
CA GLY A 700 16.73 33.78 -2.09
C GLY A 700 17.32 32.40 -1.76
N LEU A 701 16.90 31.80 -0.65
CA LEU A 701 17.24 30.45 -0.23
C LEU A 701 16.37 29.42 -0.98
N VAL A 702 16.80 28.16 -1.05
CA VAL A 702 16.05 27.09 -1.75
C VAL A 702 15.59 25.99 -0.80
N ALA A 703 14.47 25.34 -1.12
CA ALA A 703 14.01 24.13 -0.44
C ALA A 703 14.88 22.92 -0.86
N GLY A 704 15.54 22.30 0.11
CA GLY A 704 16.32 21.08 -0.07
C GLY A 704 16.12 20.09 1.07
N VAL A 705 16.60 18.87 0.88
CA VAL A 705 16.64 17.82 1.93
C VAL A 705 17.75 18.14 2.95
N GLY A 706 17.42 18.20 4.23
CA GLY A 706 18.32 18.58 5.32
C GLY A 706 19.10 17.43 5.97
N SER A 707 19.80 17.75 7.06
CA SER A 707 20.50 16.78 7.92
C SER A 707 19.64 16.30 9.10
N GLN A 708 18.78 17.15 9.67
CA GLN A 708 17.84 16.74 10.73
C GLN A 708 16.81 15.73 10.19
N ARG A 709 16.44 14.76 11.04
CA ARG A 709 15.31 13.86 10.84
C ARG A 709 14.13 14.19 11.74
N PHE A 710 12.95 13.76 11.32
CA PHE A 710 11.76 13.65 12.14
C PHE A 710 11.25 12.20 12.00
N GLY A 711 11.34 11.42 13.09
CA GLY A 711 11.25 9.97 13.01
C GLY A 711 12.33 9.39 12.09
N ALA A 712 11.93 8.55 11.13
CA ALA A 712 12.85 7.97 10.14
C ALA A 712 13.19 8.92 8.96
N ALA A 713 12.28 9.84 8.62
CA ALA A 713 12.38 10.69 7.44
C ALA A 713 13.31 11.90 7.67
N ARG A 714 13.94 12.41 6.61
CA ARG A 714 14.68 13.68 6.65
C ARG A 714 13.73 14.86 6.57
N LEU A 715 14.01 15.93 7.29
CA LEU A 715 13.32 17.20 7.12
C LEU A 715 13.66 17.84 5.76
N LEU A 716 12.70 18.57 5.19
CA LEU A 716 13.02 19.58 4.19
C LEU A 716 13.37 20.89 4.91
N VAL A 717 14.36 21.61 4.38
CA VAL A 717 14.95 22.80 5.02
C VAL A 717 15.29 23.86 3.98
N LEU A 718 15.42 25.11 4.41
CA LEU A 718 15.97 26.19 3.59
C LEU A 718 17.50 26.11 3.54
N GLN A 719 18.06 26.12 2.33
CA GLN A 719 19.49 26.00 2.08
C GLN A 719 20.01 27.17 1.24
N GLN A 720 21.32 27.41 1.31
CA GLN A 720 21.99 28.24 0.31
C GLN A 720 21.99 27.48 -1.04
N PRO A 721 21.65 28.13 -2.16
CA PRO A 721 21.57 27.47 -3.45
C PRO A 721 22.97 27.05 -3.95
N ASP A 722 23.13 25.76 -4.25
CA ASP A 722 24.34 25.22 -4.87
C ASP A 722 24.04 24.42 -6.15
N LYS A 723 24.64 23.23 -6.34
CA LYS A 723 24.42 22.34 -7.48
C LYS A 723 23.95 20.93 -7.06
N ALA A 724 23.61 20.72 -5.80
CA ALA A 724 23.22 19.42 -5.28
C ALA A 724 21.81 19.04 -5.75
N ARG A 725 21.61 17.77 -6.12
CA ARG A 725 20.36 17.33 -6.77
C ARG A 725 19.17 17.32 -5.81
N HIS A 726 19.43 17.19 -4.52
CA HIS A 726 18.40 17.22 -3.49
C HIS A 726 17.83 18.63 -3.21
N GLN A 727 18.39 19.69 -3.80
CA GLN A 727 17.79 21.03 -3.89
C GLN A 727 16.92 21.22 -5.15
N SER A 728 16.93 20.25 -6.06
CA SER A 728 16.12 20.22 -7.27
C SER A 728 14.93 19.27 -7.10
N TRP A 729 13.86 19.58 -7.83
CA TRP A 729 12.59 18.91 -7.79
C TRP A 729 12.02 18.79 -9.20
N THR A 730 11.18 17.78 -9.40
CA THR A 730 10.25 17.66 -10.52
C THR A 730 8.82 17.60 -9.98
N ALA A 731 7.82 17.77 -10.85
CA ALA A 731 6.41 17.66 -10.46
C ALA A 731 5.72 16.57 -11.28
N VAL A 732 4.86 15.80 -10.63
CA VAL A 732 4.00 14.78 -11.24
C VAL A 732 2.54 15.14 -10.91
N PRO A 733 1.55 15.00 -11.82
CA PRO A 733 0.15 15.23 -11.48
C PRO A 733 -0.33 14.40 -10.27
N GLY A 734 -1.35 14.89 -9.55
CA GLY A 734 -2.02 14.22 -8.42
C GLY A 734 -3.46 14.70 -8.23
#